data_AF-A0A1Y3BU98-F1
#
_entry.id   AF-A0A1Y3BU98-F1
#
_cell.length_a   1.000
_cell.length_b   1.000
_cell.length_c   1.000
_cell.angle_alpha   90.00
_cell.angle_beta   90.00
_cell.angle_gamma   90.00
#
_symmetry.space_group_name_H-M   'P 1'
#
loop_
_entity.id
_entity.type
_entity.pdbx_description
1 polymer ?
#
loop_
_entity_poly.entity_id
_entity_poly.type
_entity_poly.pdbx_seq_one_letter_code
_entity_poly.pdbx_strand_id
1 'polypeptide(L)'
;MKASLNVHILTHRKEESIACKKCSRAFIRKDCLMRHIRKAHRDEADDLLNQHGLLDKEQDTNLNKENSQLNKMKYRLVQRKISDDKLCQAIRELLAYVVNQELLQGYGWPNKPVDLLLESLIKQCNHEPVKAEDYSFFDRLRENVKLLFTVVIEDESLKETLELKTVDEVIAEVIQEASEEAKFKAEQNWKKKTENDKSTKTKAELKAERRALQEAQRAAKSGKAEKSQQSPQTKLAEPHKSNSDVGNNENSILTDKRNVDEHKNKTAPDLAKQDSILSNKELPIKIFSHLPRRVSDLNKIAKNSVPPIVIRIGYQINKDLIEDPTARCVAMLIAFQEVIKQYQPVKDIKRELQRILFEDCEIFLNKCRPLSISMINAIMHLKMIFSRISSDLDDSLFRLKVCDAIHTFIEEEIMCSRDAISVEHALKLFAINSNESRTILTLGCSTIMQRIFLSAIEQKVQFSVIVVDTSPRFEGRRMVEFLTKHHIPTTYVLINAILYVMKNVNKVILEAHSVLCNGYVMSTIGSSQIALVAQAYNIPVIVCCETYKYSDQAYTDCFIQNELGANSMESFFGCSSNNANIYNNDHNIVANLNFLDLFYDLIPRELVSAVITEKGFLPCTSVPAILRFRETVR
;
A
#
# COMPACT_ATOMS: atom_id res chain seq x y z
N MET A 1 7.17 -30.60 -1.88
CA MET A 1 5.99 -31.44 -2.19
C MET A 1 5.65 -31.54 -3.69
N LYS A 2 5.49 -30.45 -4.47
CA LYS A 2 5.04 -30.54 -5.88
C LYS A 2 5.89 -31.46 -6.79
N ALA A 3 7.22 -31.46 -6.68
CA ALA A 3 8.08 -32.35 -7.47
C ALA A 3 7.81 -33.85 -7.22
N SER A 4 7.63 -34.23 -5.95
CA SER A 4 7.33 -35.59 -5.53
C SER A 4 5.99 -36.08 -6.08
N LEU A 5 4.98 -35.20 -6.13
CA LEU A 5 3.65 -35.52 -6.67
C LEU A 5 3.70 -35.69 -8.20
N ASN A 6 4.44 -34.84 -8.93
CA ASN A 6 4.62 -35.03 -10.38
C ASN A 6 5.34 -36.35 -10.70
N VAL A 7 6.34 -36.73 -9.90
CA VAL A 7 7.04 -38.03 -10.00
C VAL A 7 6.12 -39.20 -9.68
N HIS A 8 5.12 -39.02 -8.81
CA HIS A 8 4.11 -40.03 -8.46
C HIS A 8 2.99 -40.15 -9.50
N ILE A 9 2.52 -39.06 -10.09
CA ILE A 9 1.51 -39.10 -11.16
C ILE A 9 2.01 -39.88 -12.38
N LEU A 10 3.32 -39.86 -12.65
CA LEU A 10 3.96 -40.69 -13.68
C LEU A 10 3.86 -42.21 -13.41
N THR A 11 3.66 -42.69 -12.17
CA THR A 11 3.44 -44.13 -11.92
C THR A 11 2.03 -44.61 -12.27
N HIS A 12 1.11 -43.70 -12.60
CA HIS A 12 -0.23 -44.03 -13.07
C HIS A 12 -0.37 -43.99 -14.60
N ARG A 13 0.67 -43.60 -15.34
CA ARG A 13 0.71 -43.75 -16.80
C ARG A 13 1.12 -45.19 -17.16
N LYS A 14 0.31 -45.85 -18.00
CA LYS A 14 0.65 -47.15 -18.60
C LYS A 14 1.70 -46.97 -19.70
N GLU A 15 2.94 -46.72 -19.31
CA GLU A 15 4.09 -46.81 -20.21
C GLU A 15 4.56 -48.26 -20.29
N GLU A 16 4.92 -48.73 -21.48
CA GLU A 16 5.41 -50.10 -21.69
C GLU A 16 6.78 -50.30 -21.02
N SER A 17 6.99 -51.46 -20.40
CA SER A 17 8.20 -51.71 -19.62
C SER A 17 9.44 -51.88 -20.51
N ILE A 18 10.46 -51.06 -20.28
CA ILE A 18 11.70 -51.04 -21.04
C ILE A 18 12.74 -51.94 -20.35
N ALA A 19 13.19 -53.00 -21.03
CA ALA A 19 14.21 -53.91 -20.50
C ALA A 19 15.64 -53.41 -20.75
N CYS A 20 16.53 -53.59 -19.76
CA CYS A 20 17.95 -53.34 -19.93
C CYS A 20 18.57 -54.37 -20.90
N LYS A 21 19.21 -53.92 -21.97
CA LYS A 21 19.83 -54.79 -22.98
C LYS A 21 20.92 -55.75 -22.45
N LYS A 22 21.57 -55.42 -21.32
CA LYS A 22 22.65 -56.23 -20.74
C LYS A 22 22.21 -57.28 -19.71
N CYS A 23 21.18 -57.00 -18.90
CA CYS A 23 20.71 -57.93 -17.86
C CYS A 23 19.21 -58.26 -17.90
N SER A 24 18.53 -57.88 -18.99
CA SER A 24 17.11 -58.17 -19.32
C SER A 24 16.06 -57.80 -18.25
N ARG A 25 16.44 -57.13 -17.16
CA ARG A 25 15.50 -56.57 -16.17
C ARG A 25 14.64 -55.48 -16.79
N ALA A 26 13.32 -55.61 -16.62
CA ALA A 26 12.33 -54.66 -17.09
C ALA A 26 12.14 -53.50 -16.11
N PHE A 27 12.07 -52.27 -16.63
CA PHE A 27 11.85 -51.04 -15.87
C PHE A 27 10.66 -50.28 -16.47
N ILE A 28 9.70 -49.91 -15.63
CA ILE A 28 8.48 -49.20 -16.07
C ILE A 28 8.78 -47.77 -16.55
N ARG A 29 9.92 -47.18 -16.14
CA ARG A 29 10.30 -45.80 -16.48
C ARG A 29 11.76 -45.70 -16.93
N LYS A 30 12.01 -44.79 -17.88
CA LYS A 30 13.35 -44.49 -18.43
C LYS A 30 14.37 -44.03 -17.38
N ASP A 31 13.96 -43.25 -16.37
CA ASP A 31 14.85 -42.78 -15.30
C ASP A 31 15.29 -43.90 -14.35
N CYS A 32 14.42 -44.89 -14.11
CA CYS A 32 14.77 -46.10 -13.37
C CYS A 32 15.81 -46.94 -14.13
N LEU A 33 15.64 -47.09 -15.46
CA LEU A 33 16.60 -47.77 -16.33
C LEU A 33 17.96 -47.04 -16.34
N MET A 34 17.98 -45.70 -16.50
CA MET A 34 19.23 -44.93 -16.46
C MET A 34 19.99 -45.10 -15.15
N ARG A 35 19.29 -45.00 -14.02
CA ARG A 35 19.89 -45.17 -12.68
C ARG A 35 20.40 -46.59 -12.47
N HIS A 36 19.72 -47.59 -13.03
CA HIS A 36 20.17 -48.97 -13.02
C HIS A 36 21.45 -49.16 -13.86
N ILE A 37 21.47 -48.69 -15.12
CA ILE A 37 22.64 -48.79 -16.02
C ILE A 37 23.88 -48.15 -15.37
N ARG A 38 23.76 -46.89 -14.92
CA ARG A 38 24.88 -46.16 -14.27
C ARG A 38 25.37 -46.79 -12.96
N LYS A 39 24.58 -47.66 -12.31
CA LYS A 39 24.95 -48.31 -11.02
C LYS A 39 25.39 -49.76 -11.17
N ALA A 40 24.80 -50.54 -12.09
CA ALA A 40 25.03 -51.97 -12.25
C ALA A 40 25.89 -52.33 -13.46
N HIS A 41 26.03 -51.42 -14.42
CA HIS A 41 26.79 -51.60 -15.66
C HIS A 41 27.71 -50.39 -15.89
N ARG A 42 28.40 -49.98 -14.82
CA ARG A 42 29.16 -48.71 -14.73
C ARG A 42 30.16 -48.52 -15.87
N ASP A 43 30.87 -49.59 -16.23
CA ASP A 43 32.00 -49.54 -17.17
C ASP A 43 31.56 -49.51 -18.65
N GLU A 44 30.28 -49.80 -18.92
CA GLU A 44 29.64 -49.75 -20.25
C GLU A 44 28.42 -48.80 -20.23
N ALA A 45 28.33 -47.93 -19.22
CA ALA A 45 27.11 -47.19 -18.92
C ALA A 45 26.72 -46.25 -20.07
N ASP A 46 27.68 -45.54 -20.65
CA ASP A 46 27.42 -44.57 -21.71
C ASP A 46 27.02 -45.25 -23.02
N ASP A 47 27.64 -46.37 -23.39
CA ASP A 47 27.24 -47.17 -24.57
C ASP A 47 25.83 -47.74 -24.41
N LEU A 48 25.48 -48.25 -23.22
CA LEU A 48 24.14 -48.76 -22.94
C LEU A 48 23.09 -47.64 -22.91
N LEU A 49 23.42 -46.46 -22.39
CA LEU A 49 22.54 -45.29 -22.45
C LEU A 49 22.35 -44.81 -23.88
N ASN A 50 23.41 -44.81 -24.71
CA ASN A 50 23.35 -44.47 -26.13
C ASN A 50 22.45 -45.47 -26.90
N GLN A 51 22.63 -46.77 -26.65
CA GLN A 51 21.79 -47.84 -27.24
C GLN A 51 20.30 -47.77 -26.85
N HIS A 52 19.94 -47.02 -25.81
CA HIS A 52 18.55 -46.75 -25.43
C HIS A 52 18.06 -45.34 -25.82
N GLY A 53 18.91 -44.52 -26.47
CA GLY A 53 18.59 -43.15 -26.87
C GLY A 53 18.48 -42.18 -25.67
N LEU A 54 19.32 -42.35 -24.66
CA LEU A 54 19.25 -41.66 -23.35
C LEU A 54 20.50 -40.79 -23.04
N LEU A 55 21.23 -40.35 -24.07
CA LEU A 55 22.36 -39.40 -23.95
C LEU A 55 22.10 -38.13 -24.77
N ASP A 56 21.56 -37.10 -24.12
CA ASP A 56 21.44 -35.75 -24.69
C ASP A 56 22.79 -35.00 -24.55
N LYS A 57 23.58 -34.94 -25.63
CA LYS A 57 24.91 -34.31 -25.63
C LYS A 57 24.93 -32.78 -25.49
N GLU A 58 23.79 -32.12 -25.31
CA GLU A 58 23.68 -30.65 -25.33
C GLU A 58 23.24 -29.99 -24.00
N GLN A 59 22.90 -30.75 -22.94
CA GLN A 59 22.34 -30.15 -21.71
C GLN A 59 23.35 -29.91 -20.57
N ASP A 60 24.47 -30.64 -20.50
CA ASP A 60 25.42 -30.54 -19.37
C ASP A 60 26.32 -29.28 -19.37
N THR A 61 26.30 -28.45 -20.43
CA THR A 61 27.03 -27.16 -20.42
C THR A 61 26.21 -25.98 -19.90
N ASN A 62 24.88 -26.10 -19.82
CA ASN A 62 24.01 -25.03 -19.30
C ASN A 62 23.81 -25.12 -17.78
N LEU A 63 23.70 -26.30 -17.18
CA LEU A 63 23.46 -26.45 -15.74
C LEU A 63 24.56 -25.82 -14.84
N ASN A 64 25.81 -25.81 -15.29
CA ASN A 64 26.92 -25.14 -14.58
C ASN A 64 27.02 -23.63 -14.89
N LYS A 65 26.54 -23.18 -16.06
CA LYS A 65 26.42 -21.75 -16.38
C LYS A 65 25.25 -21.11 -15.63
N GLU A 66 24.10 -21.77 -15.59
CA GLU A 66 22.91 -21.29 -14.89
C GLU A 66 23.13 -21.22 -13.37
N ASN A 67 23.78 -22.20 -12.73
CA ASN A 67 24.06 -22.08 -11.28
C ASN A 67 25.10 -21.00 -10.93
N SER A 68 26.07 -20.74 -11.83
CA SER A 68 26.99 -19.59 -11.68
C SER A 68 26.27 -18.25 -11.90
N GLN A 69 25.38 -18.19 -12.90
CA GLN A 69 24.58 -16.99 -13.17
C GLN A 69 23.52 -16.75 -12.09
N LEU A 70 22.81 -17.76 -11.59
CA LEU A 70 21.75 -17.59 -10.59
C LEU A 70 22.29 -17.04 -9.27
N ASN A 71 23.48 -17.46 -8.84
CA ASN A 71 24.17 -16.88 -7.69
C ASN A 71 24.71 -15.46 -7.97
N LYS A 72 25.15 -15.16 -9.21
CA LYS A 72 25.47 -13.77 -9.63
C LYS A 72 24.25 -12.88 -9.83
N MET A 73 23.06 -13.46 -10.06
CA MET A 73 21.81 -12.75 -10.34
C MET A 73 21.03 -12.44 -9.06
N LYS A 74 21.18 -13.27 -8.01
CA LYS A 74 20.60 -13.01 -6.67
C LYS A 74 21.12 -11.73 -6.00
N TYR A 75 22.26 -11.19 -6.43
CA TYR A 75 22.80 -9.89 -6.02
C TYR A 75 22.62 -8.78 -7.08
N ARG A 76 21.86 -9.01 -8.16
CA ARG A 76 21.76 -8.09 -9.32
C ARG A 76 20.34 -7.62 -9.68
N LEU A 77 19.41 -7.63 -8.72
CA LEU A 77 18.11 -6.94 -8.84
C LEU A 77 17.91 -5.83 -7.81
N VAL A 78 19.01 -5.19 -7.41
CA VAL A 78 18.99 -3.75 -7.13
C VAL A 78 18.81 -3.03 -8.47
N GLN A 79 17.82 -2.14 -8.57
CA GLN A 79 17.68 -1.26 -9.72
C GLN A 79 18.86 -0.27 -9.76
N ARG A 80 19.85 -0.54 -10.63
CA ARG A 80 20.98 0.38 -10.87
C ARG A 80 20.45 1.71 -11.42
N LYS A 81 20.38 2.74 -10.57
CA LYS A 81 19.92 4.08 -10.94
C LYS A 81 20.93 4.83 -11.81
N ILE A 82 22.20 4.43 -11.77
CA ILE A 82 23.31 5.09 -12.49
C ILE A 82 23.84 4.14 -13.58
N SER A 83 23.79 4.60 -14.83
CA SER A 83 24.43 3.93 -15.98
C SER A 83 25.95 3.92 -15.83
N ASP A 84 26.62 2.81 -16.18
CA ASP A 84 28.05 2.62 -15.92
C ASP A 84 28.95 3.73 -16.53
N ASP A 85 28.58 4.31 -17.68
CA ASP A 85 29.27 5.46 -18.29
C ASP A 85 29.27 6.74 -17.42
N LYS A 86 28.26 6.91 -16.55
CA LYS A 86 28.11 8.05 -15.65
C LYS A 86 28.74 7.80 -14.28
N LEU A 87 29.01 6.54 -13.93
CA LEU A 87 29.50 6.16 -12.60
C LEU A 87 30.87 6.80 -12.30
N CYS A 88 31.81 6.76 -13.24
CA CYS A 88 33.15 7.34 -13.05
C CYS A 88 33.10 8.86 -12.82
N GLN A 89 32.14 9.56 -13.41
CA GLN A 89 31.94 10.99 -13.21
C GLN A 89 31.27 11.28 -11.86
N ALA A 90 30.24 10.52 -11.50
CA ALA A 90 29.58 10.64 -10.19
C ALA A 90 30.56 10.37 -9.03
N ILE A 91 31.41 9.34 -9.13
CA ILE A 91 32.43 9.05 -8.11
C ILE A 91 33.49 10.16 -8.04
N ARG A 92 33.82 10.84 -9.16
CA ARG A 92 34.71 12.00 -9.14
C ARG A 92 34.10 13.19 -8.39
N GLU A 93 32.85 13.50 -8.67
CA GLU A 93 32.11 14.57 -7.98
C GLU A 93 31.98 14.27 -6.47
N LEU A 94 31.69 13.01 -6.12
CA LEU A 94 31.62 12.52 -4.75
C LEU A 94 32.96 12.67 -4.00
N LEU A 95 34.08 12.23 -4.59
CA LEU A 95 35.39 12.34 -3.95
C LEU A 95 35.82 13.80 -3.79
N ALA A 96 35.52 14.67 -4.75
CA ALA A 96 35.79 16.10 -4.66
C ALA A 96 34.96 16.83 -3.58
N TYR A 97 33.84 16.22 -3.12
CA TYR A 97 33.02 16.72 -2.03
C TYR A 97 33.46 16.15 -0.66
N VAL A 98 33.68 14.84 -0.59
CA VAL A 98 33.97 14.13 0.68
C VAL A 98 35.43 14.27 1.13
N VAL A 99 36.38 14.44 0.20
CA VAL A 99 37.83 14.44 0.51
C VAL A 99 38.45 15.81 0.24
N ASN A 100 39.22 16.31 1.21
CA ASN A 100 39.91 17.60 1.12
C ASN A 100 40.73 17.74 -0.17
N GLN A 101 40.53 18.87 -0.88
CA GLN A 101 41.09 19.10 -2.21
C GLN A 101 42.63 19.09 -2.23
N GLU A 102 43.28 19.54 -1.15
CA GLU A 102 44.75 19.50 -0.99
C GLU A 102 45.28 18.06 -0.90
N LEU A 103 44.56 17.17 -0.20
CA LEU A 103 44.93 15.76 -0.07
C LEU A 103 44.75 15.02 -1.42
N LEU A 104 43.67 15.31 -2.14
CA LEU A 104 43.44 14.79 -3.49
C LEU A 104 44.53 15.20 -4.49
N GLN A 105 45.01 16.46 -4.43
CA GLN A 105 46.10 16.93 -5.28
C GLN A 105 47.40 16.14 -5.04
N GLY A 106 47.73 15.82 -3.78
CA GLY A 106 48.87 14.97 -3.42
C GLY A 106 48.84 13.57 -4.06
N TYR A 107 47.64 13.04 -4.36
CA TYR A 107 47.47 11.74 -5.02
C TYR A 107 47.31 11.81 -6.55
N GLY A 108 47.43 12.99 -7.17
CA GLY A 108 47.41 13.17 -8.64
C GLY A 108 46.08 13.65 -9.24
N TRP A 109 45.18 14.21 -8.43
CA TRP A 109 43.98 14.89 -8.91
C TRP A 109 44.34 16.16 -9.72
N PRO A 110 43.64 16.48 -10.84
CA PRO A 110 42.45 15.82 -11.40
C PRO A 110 42.74 14.78 -12.50
N ASN A 111 43.99 14.63 -12.92
CA ASN A 111 44.33 13.89 -14.15
C ASN A 111 44.44 12.36 -13.97
N LYS A 112 44.60 11.86 -12.74
CA LYS A 112 44.66 10.42 -12.44
C LYS A 112 43.28 9.74 -12.63
N PRO A 113 43.23 8.48 -13.10
CA PRO A 113 41.98 7.72 -13.17
C PRO A 113 41.46 7.36 -11.76
N VAL A 114 40.14 7.17 -11.68
CA VAL A 114 39.37 7.13 -10.42
C VAL A 114 39.64 5.86 -9.61
N ASP A 115 39.87 4.74 -10.27
CA ASP A 115 40.20 3.47 -9.65
C ASP A 115 41.54 3.53 -8.91
N LEU A 116 42.60 4.01 -9.58
CA LEU A 116 43.92 4.17 -8.96
C LEU A 116 43.93 5.23 -7.84
N LEU A 117 43.03 6.22 -7.91
CA LEU A 117 42.84 7.21 -6.86
C LEU A 117 42.18 6.57 -5.62
N LEU A 118 41.06 5.86 -5.80
CA LEU A 118 40.39 5.10 -4.74
C LEU A 118 41.32 4.08 -4.07
N GLU A 119 42.05 3.28 -4.86
CA GLU A 119 43.03 2.33 -4.33
C GLU A 119 44.15 3.00 -3.53
N SER A 120 44.54 4.24 -3.87
CA SER A 120 45.54 5.01 -3.10
C SER A 120 44.98 5.48 -1.76
N LEU A 121 43.73 5.96 -1.74
CA LEU A 121 43.04 6.43 -0.54
C LEU A 121 42.74 5.28 0.44
N ILE A 122 42.22 4.16 -0.05
CA ILE A 122 41.91 2.97 0.77
C ILE A 122 43.18 2.42 1.45
N LYS A 123 44.32 2.41 0.74
CA LYS A 123 45.62 1.99 1.29
C LYS A 123 46.15 2.97 2.34
N GLN A 124 45.88 4.28 2.20
CA GLN A 124 46.23 5.28 3.22
C GLN A 124 45.48 5.02 4.54
N CYS A 125 44.27 4.47 4.48
CA CYS A 125 43.49 4.06 5.64
C CYS A 125 43.88 2.69 6.24
N ASN A 126 45.00 2.08 5.81
CA ASN A 126 45.45 0.74 6.20
C ASN A 126 44.50 -0.42 5.81
N HIS A 127 43.67 -0.25 4.78
CA HIS A 127 42.83 -1.33 4.24
C HIS A 127 43.32 -1.81 2.86
N GLU A 128 43.08 -3.08 2.53
CA GLU A 128 43.34 -3.62 1.19
C GLU A 128 42.14 -3.34 0.25
N PRO A 129 42.36 -2.79 -0.96
CA PRO A 129 41.29 -2.63 -1.94
C PRO A 129 40.87 -3.98 -2.55
N VAL A 130 39.66 -4.03 -3.09
CA VAL A 130 39.06 -5.26 -3.65
C VAL A 130 39.86 -5.78 -4.84
N LYS A 131 40.17 -7.09 -4.82
CA LYS A 131 40.98 -7.78 -5.82
C LYS A 131 40.29 -7.80 -7.19
N ALA A 132 41.09 -7.71 -8.25
CA ALA A 132 40.61 -7.62 -9.63
C ALA A 132 40.03 -8.93 -10.19
N GLU A 133 40.27 -10.07 -9.53
CA GLU A 133 39.85 -11.41 -9.98
C GLU A 133 38.37 -11.70 -9.67
N ASP A 134 37.81 -11.06 -8.64
CA ASP A 134 36.48 -11.38 -8.10
C ASP A 134 35.33 -10.57 -8.72
N TYR A 135 35.62 -9.39 -9.30
CA TYR A 135 34.61 -8.40 -9.71
C TYR A 135 34.87 -7.80 -11.10
N SER A 136 33.81 -7.37 -11.78
CA SER A 136 33.95 -6.55 -13.01
C SER A 136 34.44 -5.13 -12.66
N PHE A 137 35.06 -4.42 -13.60
CA PHE A 137 35.65 -3.09 -13.35
C PHE A 137 34.71 -2.10 -12.63
N PHE A 138 33.46 -1.99 -13.09
CA PHE A 138 32.47 -1.10 -12.50
C PHE A 138 31.82 -1.64 -11.21
N ASP A 139 31.82 -2.96 -10.99
CA ASP A 139 31.41 -3.54 -9.71
C ASP A 139 32.51 -3.32 -8.65
N ARG A 140 33.78 -3.50 -9.02
CA ARG A 140 34.97 -3.21 -8.19
C ARG A 140 35.00 -1.74 -7.74
N LEU A 141 34.64 -0.80 -8.62
CA LEU A 141 34.52 0.62 -8.25
C LEU A 141 33.44 0.84 -7.18
N ARG A 142 32.26 0.21 -7.30
CA ARG A 142 31.17 0.34 -6.32
C ARG A 142 31.55 -0.25 -4.96
N GLU A 143 32.18 -1.42 -4.92
CA GLU A 143 32.64 -2.03 -3.66
C GLU A 143 33.81 -1.26 -3.03
N ASN A 144 34.76 -0.74 -3.81
CA ASN A 144 35.82 0.13 -3.28
C ASN A 144 35.27 1.45 -2.72
N VAL A 145 34.24 2.05 -3.34
CA VAL A 145 33.54 3.21 -2.77
C VAL A 145 32.83 2.83 -1.47
N LYS A 146 32.10 1.71 -1.44
CA LYS A 146 31.43 1.22 -0.22
C LYS A 146 32.42 1.00 0.94
N LEU A 147 33.58 0.41 0.66
CA LEU A 147 34.66 0.22 1.62
C LEU A 147 35.16 1.56 2.15
N LEU A 148 35.42 2.54 1.28
CA LEU A 148 35.86 3.89 1.68
C LEU A 148 34.85 4.55 2.63
N PHE A 149 33.55 4.52 2.30
CA PHE A 149 32.50 5.11 3.14
C PHE A 149 32.35 4.41 4.51
N THR A 150 32.57 3.09 4.56
CA THR A 150 32.47 2.31 5.80
C THR A 150 33.67 2.52 6.73
N VAL A 151 34.82 2.92 6.18
CA VAL A 151 36.11 3.06 6.88
C VAL A 151 36.42 4.51 7.27
N VAL A 152 36.03 5.50 6.45
CA VAL A 152 36.53 6.89 6.56
C VAL A 152 35.52 7.87 7.17
N ILE A 153 34.23 7.52 7.18
CA ILE A 153 33.17 8.41 7.64
C ILE A 153 32.69 7.97 9.02
N GLU A 154 33.02 8.75 10.05
CA GLU A 154 32.62 8.53 11.46
C GLU A 154 31.14 8.86 11.74
N ASP A 155 30.37 9.22 10.71
CA ASP A 155 28.96 9.61 10.81
C ASP A 155 28.05 8.35 10.79
N GLU A 156 27.52 7.97 11.96
CA GLU A 156 26.66 6.78 12.08
C GLU A 156 25.42 6.85 11.17
N SER A 157 24.92 8.04 10.84
CA SER A 157 23.76 8.23 9.96
C SER A 157 23.99 7.71 8.54
N LEU A 158 25.20 7.88 8.00
CA LEU A 158 25.59 7.38 6.68
C LEU A 158 25.86 5.87 6.70
N LYS A 159 26.31 5.34 7.84
CA LYS A 159 26.53 3.91 8.04
C LYS A 159 25.21 3.13 8.08
N GLU A 160 24.22 3.59 8.84
CA GLU A 160 22.85 3.04 8.80
C GLU A 160 22.23 3.15 7.40
N THR A 161 22.48 4.26 6.71
CA THR A 161 22.01 4.48 5.34
C THR A 161 22.63 3.48 4.35
N LEU A 162 23.88 3.06 4.52
CA LEU A 162 24.56 2.07 3.68
C LEU A 162 24.15 0.61 3.97
N GLU A 163 23.52 0.34 5.10
CA GLU A 163 22.89 -0.97 5.40
C GLU A 163 21.48 -1.09 4.80
N LEU A 164 20.79 0.04 4.62
CA LEU A 164 19.40 0.10 4.15
C LEU A 164 19.23 0.51 2.67
N LYS A 165 20.18 1.27 2.10
CA LYS A 165 20.17 1.76 0.71
C LYS A 165 21.35 1.23 -0.07
N THR A 166 21.28 1.35 -1.39
CA THR A 166 22.29 0.79 -2.30
C THR A 166 23.34 1.83 -2.69
N VAL A 167 24.55 1.40 -3.09
CA VAL A 167 25.67 2.32 -3.36
C VAL A 167 25.31 3.38 -4.41
N ASP A 168 24.59 3.00 -5.48
CA ASP A 168 24.12 3.93 -6.52
C ASP A 168 23.12 4.98 -5.97
N GLU A 169 22.42 4.69 -4.87
CA GLU A 169 21.48 5.62 -4.21
C GLU A 169 22.20 6.59 -3.28
N VAL A 170 23.14 6.09 -2.48
CA VAL A 170 23.96 6.94 -1.58
C VAL A 170 24.81 7.92 -2.39
N ILE A 171 25.39 7.48 -3.51
CA ILE A 171 26.10 8.39 -4.44
C ILE A 171 25.16 9.49 -4.97
N ALA A 172 23.92 9.17 -5.31
CA ALA A 172 22.97 10.14 -5.84
C ALA A 172 22.48 11.15 -4.77
N GLU A 173 22.23 10.68 -3.55
CA GLU A 173 21.80 11.54 -2.43
C GLU A 173 22.92 12.50 -2.00
N VAL A 174 24.15 12.02 -1.80
CA VAL A 174 25.29 12.88 -1.41
C VAL A 174 25.62 13.91 -2.50
N ILE A 175 25.49 13.57 -3.79
CA ILE A 175 25.66 14.55 -4.88
C ILE A 175 24.51 15.56 -4.90
N GLN A 176 23.27 15.16 -4.57
CA GLN A 176 22.15 16.08 -4.47
C GLN A 176 22.37 17.08 -3.32
N GLU A 177 22.71 16.61 -2.12
CA GLU A 177 23.03 17.43 -0.95
C GLU A 177 24.19 18.38 -1.24
N ALA A 178 25.28 17.89 -1.85
CA ALA A 178 26.39 18.73 -2.31
C ALA A 178 25.94 19.82 -3.30
N SER A 179 25.00 19.51 -4.20
CA SER A 179 24.44 20.49 -5.14
C SER A 179 23.56 21.53 -4.46
N GLU A 180 22.88 21.16 -3.37
CA GLU A 180 22.00 22.04 -2.60
C GLU A 180 22.83 22.93 -1.67
N GLU A 181 23.87 22.41 -1.02
CA GLU A 181 24.90 23.20 -0.35
C GLU A 181 25.59 24.18 -1.30
N ALA A 182 25.96 23.75 -2.51
CA ALA A 182 26.61 24.61 -3.49
C ALA A 182 25.69 25.76 -3.94
N LYS A 183 24.38 25.48 -4.15
CA LYS A 183 23.37 26.51 -4.40
C LYS A 183 23.22 27.45 -3.21
N PHE A 184 23.17 26.93 -1.98
CA PHE A 184 23.05 27.75 -0.77
C PHE A 184 24.29 28.64 -0.54
N LYS A 185 25.50 28.12 -0.75
CA LYS A 185 26.77 28.87 -0.70
C LYS A 185 26.85 29.90 -1.83
N ALA A 186 26.32 29.60 -3.02
CA ALA A 186 26.20 30.55 -4.12
C ALA A 186 25.19 31.67 -3.82
N GLU A 187 24.03 31.35 -3.24
CA GLU A 187 23.06 32.36 -2.76
C GLU A 187 23.62 33.22 -1.62
N GLN A 188 24.37 32.64 -0.69
CA GLN A 188 25.06 33.37 0.38
C GLN A 188 26.11 34.34 -0.20
N ASN A 189 26.91 33.90 -1.18
CA ASN A 189 27.88 34.76 -1.87
C ASN A 189 27.21 35.80 -2.76
N TRP A 190 26.05 35.49 -3.37
CA TRP A 190 25.22 36.47 -4.07
C TRP A 190 24.68 37.53 -3.10
N LYS A 191 24.13 37.12 -1.94
CA LYS A 191 23.65 38.01 -0.89
C LYS A 191 24.79 38.92 -0.39
N LYS A 192 25.96 38.37 -0.05
CA LYS A 192 27.16 39.13 0.33
C LYS A 192 27.65 40.09 -0.77
N LYS A 193 27.63 39.69 -2.05
CA LYS A 193 27.91 40.62 -3.18
C LYS A 193 26.88 41.75 -3.23
N THR A 194 25.59 41.46 -3.12
CA THR A 194 24.54 42.49 -3.13
C THR A 194 24.52 43.40 -1.89
N GLU A 195 25.14 42.99 -0.79
CA GLU A 195 25.38 43.84 0.38
C GLU A 195 26.63 44.72 0.19
N ASN A 196 27.71 44.19 -0.41
CA ASN A 196 28.89 44.98 -0.76
C ASN A 196 28.64 46.01 -1.91
N ASP A 197 27.77 45.67 -2.87
CA ASP A 197 27.30 46.61 -3.90
C ASP A 197 26.33 47.67 -3.32
N LYS A 198 25.77 47.46 -2.12
CA LYS A 198 24.97 48.45 -1.39
C LYS A 198 25.81 49.32 -0.45
N SER A 199 26.96 48.83 0.02
CA SER A 199 27.88 49.60 0.87
C SER A 199 28.77 50.57 0.08
N THR A 200 28.90 50.38 -1.23
CA THR A 200 29.81 51.16 -2.11
C THR A 200 29.12 52.15 -3.05
N LYS A 201 27.79 52.14 -3.18
CA LYS A 201 27.03 53.11 -4.01
C LYS A 201 26.65 54.36 -3.22
N THR A 202 26.88 55.54 -3.81
CA THR A 202 26.54 56.81 -3.18
C THR A 202 25.04 57.11 -3.24
N LYS A 203 24.56 57.96 -2.32
CA LYS A 203 23.13 58.33 -2.17
C LYS A 203 22.51 58.97 -3.43
N ALA A 204 23.32 59.45 -4.37
CA ALA A 204 22.89 59.99 -5.66
C ALA A 204 22.50 58.87 -6.65
N GLU A 205 23.30 57.80 -6.74
CA GLU A 205 23.13 56.72 -7.71
C GLU A 205 21.87 55.90 -7.42
N LEU A 206 21.62 55.60 -6.14
CA LEU A 206 20.38 54.94 -5.67
C LEU A 206 19.10 55.75 -5.99
N LYS A 207 19.22 57.08 -6.19
CA LYS A 207 18.11 57.96 -6.58
C LYS A 207 17.91 58.02 -8.10
N ALA A 208 18.97 57.81 -8.88
CA ALA A 208 18.89 57.65 -10.34
C ALA A 208 18.27 56.28 -10.71
N GLU A 209 18.71 55.20 -10.06
CA GLU A 209 18.23 53.84 -10.28
C GLU A 209 16.71 53.71 -10.02
N ARG A 210 16.20 54.34 -8.96
CA ARG A 210 14.75 54.41 -8.68
C ARG A 210 13.94 55.24 -9.69
N ARG A 211 14.55 56.23 -10.36
CA ARG A 211 13.89 57.02 -11.41
C ARG A 211 13.79 56.20 -12.70
N ALA A 212 14.87 55.53 -13.10
CA ALA A 212 14.89 54.63 -14.25
C ALA A 212 13.86 53.50 -14.12
N LEU A 213 13.72 52.88 -12.94
CA LEU A 213 12.67 51.87 -12.71
C LEU A 213 11.24 52.43 -12.85
N GLN A 214 11.00 53.67 -12.39
CA GLN A 214 9.70 54.32 -12.56
C GLN A 214 9.41 54.72 -14.01
N GLU A 215 10.41 55.13 -14.78
CA GLU A 215 10.23 55.45 -16.20
C GLU A 215 9.97 54.19 -17.03
N ALA A 216 10.68 53.09 -16.77
CA ALA A 216 10.40 51.79 -17.38
C ALA A 216 8.96 51.31 -17.09
N GLN A 217 8.48 51.46 -15.85
CA GLN A 217 7.10 51.13 -15.49
C GLN A 217 6.04 52.07 -16.10
N ARG A 218 6.39 53.32 -16.42
CA ARG A 218 5.49 54.24 -17.15
C ARG A 218 5.44 53.87 -18.63
N ALA A 219 6.58 53.59 -19.26
CA ALA A 219 6.66 53.15 -20.66
C ALA A 219 5.89 51.84 -20.92
N ALA A 220 5.92 50.91 -19.96
CA ALA A 220 5.15 49.66 -20.04
C ALA A 220 3.62 49.87 -19.93
N LYS A 221 3.15 51.00 -19.40
CA LYS A 221 1.71 51.32 -19.27
C LYS A 221 1.14 52.13 -20.44
N SER A 222 1.96 52.92 -21.14
CA SER A 222 1.51 53.69 -22.32
C SER A 222 1.23 52.82 -23.55
N GLY A 223 1.77 51.60 -23.63
CA GLY A 223 1.60 50.69 -24.79
C GLY A 223 0.29 49.90 -24.87
N LYS A 224 -0.73 50.19 -24.05
CA LYS A 224 -1.97 49.38 -23.96
C LYS A 224 -3.30 50.15 -24.15
N ALA A 225 -3.25 51.41 -24.61
CA ALA A 225 -4.41 52.30 -24.64
C ALA A 225 -4.86 52.77 -26.05
N GLU A 226 -4.80 51.90 -27.06
CA GLU A 226 -5.45 52.15 -28.37
C GLU A 226 -6.20 50.91 -28.87
N LYS A 227 -7.51 50.84 -28.54
CA LYS A 227 -8.59 50.25 -29.37
C LYS A 227 -9.95 50.24 -28.64
N SER A 228 -10.62 51.39 -28.64
CA SER A 228 -12.10 51.49 -28.64
C SER A 228 -12.54 52.96 -28.71
N GLN A 229 -13.22 53.35 -29.79
CA GLN A 229 -13.93 54.62 -29.90
C GLN A 229 -15.32 54.38 -30.48
N GLN A 230 -16.31 54.98 -29.82
CA GLN A 230 -17.59 55.57 -30.29
C GLN A 230 -18.62 55.35 -29.17
N SER A 231 -19.06 56.33 -28.36
CA SER A 231 -19.50 57.74 -28.53
C SER A 231 -20.98 57.84 -28.09
N PRO A 232 -21.50 59.01 -27.62
CA PRO A 232 -22.19 59.02 -26.33
C PRO A 232 -23.63 59.58 -26.33
N GLN A 233 -24.31 59.48 -25.19
CA GLN A 233 -25.55 60.23 -24.88
C GLN A 233 -25.53 60.87 -23.48
N THR A 234 -26.26 61.97 -23.35
CA THR A 234 -26.23 62.87 -22.18
C THR A 234 -27.63 62.97 -21.55
N LYS A 235 -27.71 62.71 -20.23
CA LYS A 235 -28.67 63.18 -19.19
C LYS A 235 -30.12 63.56 -19.58
N LEU A 236 -31.07 63.07 -18.79
CA LEU A 236 -32.06 63.88 -18.03
C LEU A 236 -32.68 63.05 -16.87
N ALA A 237 -33.50 63.65 -16.00
CA ALA A 237 -33.63 63.26 -14.58
C ALA A 237 -35.00 62.70 -14.12
N GLU A 238 -34.97 61.88 -13.05
CA GLU A 238 -35.91 61.75 -11.89
C GLU A 238 -37.44 61.52 -12.08
N PRO A 239 -38.23 61.07 -11.06
CA PRO A 239 -37.93 60.17 -9.93
C PRO A 239 -39.07 59.16 -9.52
N HIS A 240 -38.77 58.29 -8.52
CA HIS A 240 -39.64 57.69 -7.46
C HIS A 240 -40.89 56.79 -7.68
N LYS A 241 -40.85 55.59 -7.04
CA LYS A 241 -41.90 54.88 -6.21
C LYS A 241 -43.21 54.41 -6.90
N SER A 242 -43.91 53.32 -6.50
CA SER A 242 -43.80 52.34 -5.39
C SER A 242 -44.64 51.05 -5.67
N ASN A 243 -44.48 50.02 -4.81
CA ASN A 243 -45.35 48.87 -4.41
C ASN A 243 -46.87 48.94 -4.79
N SER A 244 -47.74 47.91 -4.79
CA SER A 244 -47.96 46.69 -3.94
C SER A 244 -49.23 45.95 -4.49
N ASP A 245 -49.66 44.72 -4.18
CA ASP A 245 -49.06 43.50 -3.57
C ASP A 245 -50.05 42.28 -3.67
N VAL A 246 -49.64 41.07 -3.26
CA VAL A 246 -50.44 39.91 -2.71
C VAL A 246 -51.70 39.35 -3.44
N GLY A 247 -51.84 38.00 -3.46
CA GLY A 247 -53.14 37.32 -3.64
C GLY A 247 -53.12 35.76 -3.59
N ASN A 248 -53.69 35.16 -2.54
CA ASN A 248 -53.82 33.69 -2.33
C ASN A 248 -55.02 33.06 -3.09
N ASN A 249 -55.03 31.73 -3.34
CA ASN A 249 -55.86 30.73 -2.62
C ASN A 249 -55.94 29.29 -3.22
N GLU A 250 -55.79 28.29 -2.34
CA GLU A 250 -56.61 27.06 -2.08
C GLU A 250 -57.15 26.06 -3.15
N ASN A 251 -56.86 24.77 -2.89
CA ASN A 251 -57.71 23.55 -2.81
C ASN A 251 -58.67 23.05 -3.93
N SER A 252 -58.43 21.80 -4.39
CA SER A 252 -59.42 20.69 -4.61
C SER A 252 -58.69 19.41 -5.09
N ILE A 253 -58.69 18.25 -4.41
CA ILE A 253 -59.73 17.18 -4.27
C ILE A 253 -59.93 16.28 -5.52
N LEU A 254 -59.45 15.02 -5.39
CA LEU A 254 -59.91 13.72 -5.93
C LEU A 254 -60.43 13.59 -7.38
N THR A 255 -59.90 12.60 -8.13
CA THR A 255 -60.70 11.48 -8.69
C THR A 255 -59.82 10.33 -9.23
N ASP A 256 -60.46 9.18 -9.47
CA ASP A 256 -59.88 7.84 -9.66
C ASP A 256 -60.21 7.26 -11.06
N LYS A 257 -59.33 6.39 -11.61
CA LYS A 257 -59.55 5.27 -12.59
C LYS A 257 -58.59 5.16 -13.81
N ARG A 258 -57.87 4.02 -13.80
CA ARG A 258 -57.71 2.97 -14.87
C ARG A 258 -57.13 3.29 -16.27
N ASN A 259 -56.06 2.53 -16.57
CA ASN A 259 -55.44 2.09 -17.84
C ASN A 259 -56.23 2.26 -19.17
N VAL A 260 -55.49 2.59 -20.25
CA VAL A 260 -55.27 1.78 -21.49
C VAL A 260 -53.94 2.25 -22.15
N ASP A 261 -53.24 1.36 -22.85
CA ASP A 261 -51.95 1.57 -23.54
C ASP A 261 -51.98 2.44 -24.82
N GLU A 262 -50.83 3.08 -25.15
CA GLU A 262 -50.08 2.98 -26.42
C GLU A 262 -49.26 4.25 -26.82
N HIS A 263 -47.93 4.07 -26.89
CA HIS A 263 -46.96 4.66 -27.82
C HIS A 263 -47.19 6.04 -28.53
N LYS A 264 -46.46 7.10 -28.10
CA LYS A 264 -45.25 7.64 -28.81
C LYS A 264 -44.68 8.99 -28.28
N ASN A 265 -43.42 8.92 -27.82
CA ASN A 265 -42.30 9.86 -28.03
C ASN A 265 -42.28 11.34 -27.56
N LYS A 266 -41.20 11.62 -26.79
CA LYS A 266 -40.41 12.89 -26.67
C LYS A 266 -41.05 14.04 -25.85
N THR A 267 -40.38 14.74 -24.93
CA THR A 267 -38.95 14.81 -24.53
C THR A 267 -38.79 15.24 -23.06
N ALA A 268 -37.87 14.62 -22.32
CA ALA A 268 -37.32 15.10 -21.03
C ALA A 268 -35.89 14.51 -20.85
N PRO A 269 -34.99 15.14 -20.05
CA PRO A 269 -33.54 14.93 -20.21
C PRO A 269 -32.96 13.71 -19.47
N ASP A 270 -32.15 12.92 -20.19
CA ASP A 270 -31.29 11.87 -19.62
C ASP A 270 -30.06 12.49 -18.93
N LEU A 271 -29.95 12.32 -17.61
CA LEU A 271 -28.75 12.61 -16.81
C LEU A 271 -28.45 11.47 -15.82
N ALA A 272 -28.41 10.22 -16.32
CA ALA A 272 -28.15 9.03 -15.49
C ALA A 272 -27.50 7.83 -16.20
N LYS A 273 -26.83 8.00 -17.37
CA LYS A 273 -26.22 6.89 -18.14
C LYS A 273 -24.88 7.23 -18.82
N GLN A 274 -23.88 7.57 -18.00
CA GLN A 274 -22.43 7.62 -18.28
C GLN A 274 -21.78 7.71 -16.88
N ASP A 275 -20.94 6.81 -16.37
CA ASP A 275 -19.98 5.92 -17.03
C ASP A 275 -19.95 4.51 -16.40
N SER A 276 -19.90 3.47 -17.25
CA SER A 276 -19.48 2.12 -16.86
C SER A 276 -18.82 1.38 -18.04
N ILE A 277 -17.71 1.92 -18.53
CA ILE A 277 -16.88 1.25 -19.56
C ILE A 277 -15.94 0.23 -18.88
N LEU A 278 -16.55 -0.81 -18.31
CA LEU A 278 -15.92 -2.09 -17.99
C LEU A 278 -16.92 -3.17 -18.40
N SER A 279 -16.46 -4.21 -19.09
CA SER A 279 -17.34 -5.17 -19.73
C SER A 279 -18.23 -5.91 -18.72
N ASN A 280 -19.53 -5.96 -19.02
CA ASN A 280 -20.49 -6.84 -18.37
C ASN A 280 -20.22 -8.30 -18.77
N LYS A 281 -19.07 -8.85 -18.36
CA LYS A 281 -19.02 -10.25 -17.97
C LYS A 281 -19.70 -10.33 -16.61
N GLU A 282 -20.99 -10.62 -16.70
CA GLU A 282 -21.87 -10.83 -15.55
C GLU A 282 -21.33 -12.00 -14.74
N LEU A 283 -21.25 -11.85 -13.41
CA LEU A 283 -21.14 -13.03 -12.55
C LEU A 283 -22.48 -13.78 -12.70
N PRO A 284 -22.51 -15.06 -13.13
CA PRO A 284 -23.77 -15.77 -13.36
C PRO A 284 -24.58 -15.94 -12.07
N ILE A 285 -23.91 -15.86 -10.92
CA ILE A 285 -24.57 -15.76 -9.61
C ILE A 285 -25.08 -14.34 -9.42
N LYS A 286 -26.34 -14.10 -9.81
CA LYS A 286 -27.07 -12.82 -9.65
C LYS A 286 -27.02 -12.23 -8.24
N ILE A 287 -26.78 -13.05 -7.21
CA ILE A 287 -26.69 -12.63 -5.80
C ILE A 287 -25.52 -11.64 -5.58
N PHE A 288 -24.45 -11.68 -6.38
CA PHE A 288 -23.28 -10.82 -6.22
C PHE A 288 -23.18 -9.68 -7.25
N SER A 289 -24.19 -9.50 -8.12
CA SER A 289 -24.10 -8.51 -9.20
C SER A 289 -24.16 -7.05 -8.71
N HIS A 290 -24.67 -6.82 -7.50
CA HIS A 290 -24.75 -5.49 -6.88
C HIS A 290 -23.46 -5.07 -6.15
N LEU A 291 -22.53 -6.00 -5.90
CA LEU A 291 -21.31 -5.69 -5.16
C LEU A 291 -20.39 -4.77 -5.99
N PRO A 292 -19.80 -3.74 -5.35
CA PRO A 292 -18.96 -2.77 -6.05
C PRO A 292 -17.68 -3.43 -6.57
N ARG A 293 -17.32 -3.10 -7.82
CA ARG A 293 -16.09 -3.58 -8.48
C ARG A 293 -15.05 -2.47 -8.49
N ARG A 294 -13.81 -2.80 -8.12
CA ARG A 294 -12.65 -1.91 -8.28
C ARG A 294 -12.40 -1.61 -9.76
N VAL A 295 -11.92 -0.40 -10.07
CA VAL A 295 -11.61 -0.02 -11.46
C VAL A 295 -10.12 -0.18 -11.75
N SER A 296 -9.81 -0.84 -12.87
CA SER A 296 -8.43 -1.07 -13.33
C SER A 296 -7.73 0.25 -13.72
N ASP A 297 -8.42 1.10 -14.48
CA ASP A 297 -7.85 2.26 -15.15
C ASP A 297 -8.14 3.54 -14.35
N LEU A 298 -7.46 3.72 -13.21
CA LEU A 298 -7.68 4.88 -12.34
C LEU A 298 -7.49 6.24 -13.03
N ASN A 299 -6.65 6.31 -14.07
CA ASN A 299 -6.43 7.52 -14.87
C ASN A 299 -7.70 8.02 -15.57
N LYS A 300 -8.70 7.16 -15.83
CA LYS A 300 -10.00 7.55 -16.40
C LYS A 300 -10.94 8.19 -15.38
N ILE A 301 -10.68 7.99 -14.08
CA ILE A 301 -11.53 8.45 -12.96
C ILE A 301 -10.93 9.67 -12.27
N ALA A 302 -9.61 9.82 -12.32
CA ALA A 302 -8.89 10.98 -11.82
C ALA A 302 -9.30 12.26 -12.57
N LYS A 303 -10.36 12.92 -12.08
CA LYS A 303 -10.72 14.27 -12.49
C LYS A 303 -9.61 15.24 -12.09
N ASN A 304 -9.46 16.34 -12.85
CA ASN A 304 -8.56 17.44 -12.50
C ASN A 304 -8.87 18.11 -11.14
N SER A 305 -10.02 17.83 -10.53
CA SER A 305 -10.40 18.29 -9.20
C SER A 305 -9.79 17.48 -8.05
N VAL A 306 -9.31 16.25 -8.29
CA VAL A 306 -8.75 15.38 -7.24
C VAL A 306 -7.27 15.71 -7.03
N PRO A 307 -6.82 16.07 -5.80
CA PRO A 307 -5.42 16.40 -5.55
C PRO A 307 -4.45 15.21 -5.75
N PRO A 308 -3.22 15.44 -6.25
CA PRO A 308 -2.26 14.36 -6.55
C PRO A 308 -1.93 13.43 -5.37
N ILE A 309 -1.93 13.93 -4.13
CA ILE A 309 -1.68 13.13 -2.92
C ILE A 309 -2.78 12.07 -2.72
N VAL A 310 -4.04 12.42 -3.00
CA VAL A 310 -5.19 11.50 -2.91
C VAL A 310 -5.15 10.49 -4.06
N ILE A 311 -4.72 10.90 -5.25
CA ILE A 311 -4.52 9.98 -6.40
C ILE A 311 -3.45 8.93 -6.06
N ARG A 312 -2.32 9.34 -5.48
CA ARG A 312 -1.24 8.42 -5.05
C ARG A 312 -1.75 7.38 -4.04
N ILE A 313 -2.51 7.82 -3.04
CA ILE A 313 -3.04 6.93 -1.99
C ILE A 313 -4.14 6.01 -2.54
N GLY A 314 -5.03 6.52 -3.40
CA GLY A 314 -6.01 5.69 -4.11
C GLY A 314 -5.36 4.59 -4.98
N TYR A 315 -4.23 4.89 -5.61
CA TYR A 315 -3.44 3.89 -6.36
C TYR A 315 -2.83 2.83 -5.43
N GLN A 316 -2.28 3.23 -4.28
CA GLN A 316 -1.75 2.30 -3.27
C GLN A 316 -2.84 1.40 -2.68
N ILE A 317 -4.03 1.93 -2.42
CA ILE A 317 -5.18 1.19 -1.89
C ILE A 317 -5.75 0.23 -2.96
N ASN A 318 -5.88 0.65 -4.23
CA ASN A 318 -6.39 -0.22 -5.31
C ASN A 318 -5.47 -1.41 -5.59
N LYS A 319 -4.14 -1.22 -5.46
CA LYS A 319 -3.12 -2.27 -5.63
C LYS A 319 -2.88 -3.14 -4.39
N ASP A 320 -3.69 -3.00 -3.33
CA ASP A 320 -3.49 -3.71 -2.07
C ASP A 320 -2.07 -3.52 -1.48
N LEU A 321 -1.45 -2.34 -1.68
CA LEU A 321 -0.24 -1.96 -0.94
C LEU A 321 -0.57 -1.45 0.47
N ILE A 322 -1.81 -1.00 0.68
CA ILE A 322 -2.36 -0.60 1.97
C ILE A 322 -3.67 -1.38 2.16
N GLU A 323 -3.56 -2.59 2.71
CA GLU A 323 -4.68 -3.52 2.91
C GLU A 323 -5.48 -3.22 4.19
N ASP A 324 -4.75 -3.01 5.30
CA ASP A 324 -5.28 -2.86 6.67
C ASP A 324 -6.26 -1.68 6.78
N PRO A 325 -7.46 -1.88 7.35
CA PRO A 325 -8.52 -0.86 7.36
C PRO A 325 -8.19 0.36 8.23
N THR A 326 -7.33 0.19 9.23
CA THR A 326 -6.84 1.29 10.08
C THR A 326 -5.75 2.07 9.35
N ALA A 327 -4.81 1.39 8.68
CA ALA A 327 -3.80 2.02 7.84
C ALA A 327 -4.42 2.80 6.65
N ARG A 328 -5.45 2.24 6.01
CA ARG A 328 -6.25 2.93 4.96
C ARG A 328 -6.89 4.23 5.48
N CYS A 329 -7.44 4.19 6.70
CA CYS A 329 -8.05 5.34 7.35
C CYS A 329 -7.01 6.43 7.68
N VAL A 330 -5.89 6.06 8.31
CA VAL A 330 -4.80 6.99 8.65
C VAL A 330 -4.21 7.62 7.39
N ALA A 331 -3.94 6.84 6.33
CA ALA A 331 -3.44 7.36 5.05
C ALA A 331 -4.40 8.38 4.42
N MET A 332 -5.70 8.10 4.40
CA MET A 332 -6.72 9.03 3.91
C MET A 332 -6.76 10.34 4.72
N LEU A 333 -6.70 10.24 6.05
CA LEU A 333 -6.74 11.41 6.94
C LEU A 333 -5.50 12.31 6.76
N ILE A 334 -4.31 11.72 6.65
CA ILE A 334 -3.07 12.44 6.33
C ILE A 334 -3.16 13.09 4.94
N ALA A 335 -3.73 12.40 3.94
CA ALA A 335 -3.97 12.98 2.62
C ALA A 335 -4.87 14.21 2.69
N PHE A 336 -5.97 14.13 3.45
CA PHE A 336 -6.91 15.24 3.62
C PHE A 336 -6.25 16.41 4.36
N GLN A 337 -5.44 16.15 5.39
CA GLN A 337 -4.68 17.18 6.10
C GLN A 337 -3.73 17.93 5.14
N GLU A 338 -3.01 17.21 4.28
CA GLU A 338 -2.14 17.83 3.26
C GLU A 338 -2.92 18.64 2.21
N VAL A 339 -4.08 18.15 1.76
CA VAL A 339 -4.96 18.93 0.88
C VAL A 339 -5.41 20.23 1.56
N ILE A 340 -5.82 20.18 2.83
CA ILE A 340 -6.28 21.35 3.59
C ILE A 340 -5.13 22.37 3.83
N LYS A 341 -3.89 21.91 4.01
CA LYS A 341 -2.71 22.79 4.10
C LYS A 341 -2.39 23.46 2.76
N GLN A 342 -2.36 22.69 1.67
CA GLN A 342 -1.85 23.13 0.37
C GLN A 342 -2.88 23.93 -0.46
N TYR A 343 -4.17 23.80 -0.16
CA TYR A 343 -5.24 24.48 -0.91
C TYR A 343 -5.11 26.02 -0.86
N GLN A 344 -5.21 26.72 -1.99
CA GLN A 344 -5.22 28.20 -1.99
C GLN A 344 -6.66 28.72 -2.17
N PRO A 345 -7.12 29.70 -1.37
CA PRO A 345 -8.51 30.11 -1.38
C PRO A 345 -8.83 30.95 -2.64
N VAL A 346 -9.90 30.58 -3.34
CA VAL A 346 -10.45 31.40 -4.43
C VAL A 346 -11.75 32.08 -3.99
N LYS A 347 -12.71 31.34 -3.42
CA LYS A 347 -13.90 31.85 -2.69
C LYS A 347 -14.41 30.81 -1.68
N ASP A 348 -14.94 31.25 -0.52
CA ASP A 348 -15.60 30.43 0.52
C ASP A 348 -14.93 29.07 0.81
N ILE A 349 -13.74 29.12 1.43
CA ILE A 349 -12.87 27.95 1.65
C ILE A 349 -13.61 26.72 2.20
N LYS A 350 -14.54 26.93 3.15
CA LYS A 350 -15.32 25.88 3.81
C LYS A 350 -16.14 25.05 2.81
N ARG A 351 -16.88 25.72 1.92
CA ARG A 351 -17.75 25.05 0.92
C ARG A 351 -16.92 24.35 -0.15
N GLU A 352 -15.82 24.96 -0.58
CA GLU A 352 -14.97 24.38 -1.62
C GLU A 352 -14.17 23.18 -1.11
N LEU A 353 -13.64 23.23 0.12
CA LEU A 353 -13.03 22.06 0.78
C LEU A 353 -14.05 20.94 1.05
N GLN A 354 -15.30 21.26 1.42
CA GLN A 354 -16.36 20.25 1.52
C GLN A 354 -16.56 19.52 0.18
N ARG A 355 -16.67 20.26 -0.93
CA ARG A 355 -16.80 19.71 -2.28
C ARG A 355 -15.60 18.84 -2.65
N ILE A 356 -14.38 19.33 -2.46
CA ILE A 356 -13.15 18.60 -2.81
C ILE A 356 -13.00 17.33 -1.98
N LEU A 357 -13.15 17.40 -0.65
CA LEU A 357 -12.89 16.25 0.23
C LEU A 357 -14.03 15.21 0.19
N PHE A 358 -15.28 15.65 0.17
CA PHE A 358 -16.45 14.77 0.37
C PHE A 358 -17.23 14.45 -0.91
N GLU A 359 -17.01 15.17 -2.03
CA GLU A 359 -17.59 14.81 -3.33
C GLU A 359 -16.50 14.29 -4.28
N ASP A 360 -15.39 15.00 -4.47
CA ASP A 360 -14.35 14.56 -5.42
C ASP A 360 -13.47 13.43 -4.83
N CYS A 361 -12.85 13.63 -3.67
CA CYS A 361 -11.91 12.68 -3.08
C CYS A 361 -12.59 11.41 -2.52
N GLU A 362 -13.70 11.55 -1.80
CA GLU A 362 -14.49 10.43 -1.27
C GLU A 362 -14.98 9.48 -2.38
N ILE A 363 -15.56 10.02 -3.45
CA ILE A 363 -16.03 9.23 -4.60
C ILE A 363 -14.84 8.61 -5.35
N PHE A 364 -13.73 9.33 -5.52
CA PHE A 364 -12.52 8.79 -6.13
C PHE A 364 -11.98 7.59 -5.34
N LEU A 365 -11.79 7.73 -4.02
CA LEU A 365 -11.29 6.65 -3.16
C LEU A 365 -12.23 5.44 -3.15
N ASN A 366 -13.55 5.66 -3.08
CA ASN A 366 -14.54 4.57 -3.13
C ASN A 366 -14.52 3.81 -4.48
N LYS A 367 -14.23 4.50 -5.59
CA LYS A 367 -14.04 3.87 -6.92
C LYS A 367 -12.70 3.13 -7.06
N CYS A 368 -11.65 3.57 -6.36
CA CYS A 368 -10.39 2.83 -6.26
C CYS A 368 -10.60 1.50 -5.52
N ARG A 369 -11.22 1.56 -4.34
CA ARG A 369 -11.56 0.40 -3.50
C ARG A 369 -12.71 0.78 -2.57
N PRO A 370 -13.75 -0.06 -2.39
CA PRO A 370 -14.86 0.25 -1.50
C PRO A 370 -14.38 0.71 -0.12
N LEU A 371 -14.91 1.84 0.37
CA LEU A 371 -14.44 2.45 1.62
C LEU A 371 -14.64 1.48 2.80
N SER A 372 -13.62 1.35 3.66
CA SER A 372 -13.76 0.60 4.91
C SER A 372 -14.63 1.39 5.90
N ILE A 373 -15.31 0.71 6.82
CA ILE A 373 -16.16 1.35 7.84
C ILE A 373 -15.34 2.35 8.69
N SER A 374 -14.06 2.04 8.97
CA SER A 374 -13.09 2.98 9.55
C SER A 374 -12.99 4.31 8.78
N MET A 375 -12.88 4.27 7.45
CA MET A 375 -12.82 5.46 6.59
C MET A 375 -14.16 6.20 6.56
N ILE A 376 -15.28 5.49 6.46
CA ILE A 376 -16.64 6.07 6.44
C ILE A 376 -16.90 6.84 7.74
N ASN A 377 -16.61 6.23 8.90
CA ASN A 377 -16.80 6.85 10.21
C ASN A 377 -15.89 8.07 10.42
N ALA A 378 -14.64 8.02 9.93
CA ALA A 378 -13.73 9.16 9.95
C ALA A 378 -14.22 10.31 9.05
N ILE A 379 -14.74 10.00 7.85
CA ILE A 379 -15.37 10.97 6.96
C ILE A 379 -16.60 11.60 7.60
N MET A 380 -17.48 10.81 8.23
CA MET A 380 -18.66 11.33 8.95
C MET A 380 -18.26 12.25 10.11
N HIS A 381 -17.22 11.88 10.88
CA HIS A 381 -16.67 12.73 11.92
C HIS A 381 -16.17 14.08 11.37
N LEU A 382 -15.43 14.07 10.26
CA LEU A 382 -15.00 15.31 9.60
C LEU A 382 -16.18 16.13 9.06
N LYS A 383 -17.17 15.52 8.42
CA LYS A 383 -18.40 16.20 7.97
C LYS A 383 -19.10 16.93 9.13
N MET A 384 -19.17 16.30 10.31
CA MET A 384 -19.71 16.88 11.54
C MET A 384 -18.86 18.04 12.09
N ILE A 385 -17.53 17.93 12.08
CA ILE A 385 -16.63 19.04 12.47
C ILE A 385 -16.84 20.23 11.53
N PHE A 386 -16.86 19.99 10.22
CA PHE A 386 -17.10 21.03 9.21
C PHE A 386 -18.46 21.71 9.39
N SER A 387 -19.54 20.99 9.75
CA SER A 387 -20.84 21.62 9.98
C SER A 387 -20.85 22.53 11.23
N ARG A 388 -20.16 22.14 12.30
CA ARG A 388 -20.08 22.88 13.57
C ARG A 388 -19.21 24.14 13.54
N ILE A 389 -18.15 24.18 12.72
CA ILE A 389 -17.29 25.36 12.60
C ILE A 389 -18.08 26.51 11.95
N SER A 390 -18.14 27.70 12.56
CA SER A 390 -18.86 28.85 12.02
C SER A 390 -18.29 29.34 10.68
N SER A 391 -19.14 29.94 9.84
CA SER A 391 -18.77 30.50 8.53
C SER A 391 -17.83 31.70 8.63
N ASP A 392 -17.85 32.40 9.76
CA ASP A 392 -17.29 33.76 9.89
C ASP A 392 -15.86 33.74 10.48
N LEU A 393 -15.25 32.56 10.56
CA LEU A 393 -13.88 32.35 11.02
C LEU A 393 -12.88 32.64 9.91
N ASP A 394 -11.72 33.21 10.27
CA ASP A 394 -10.60 33.38 9.36
C ASP A 394 -10.16 32.05 8.72
N ASP A 395 -9.82 32.09 7.42
CA ASP A 395 -9.40 30.94 6.62
C ASP A 395 -8.21 30.18 7.25
N SER A 396 -7.28 30.90 7.87
CA SER A 396 -6.09 30.31 8.51
C SER A 396 -6.48 29.55 9.78
N LEU A 397 -7.33 30.16 10.60
CA LEU A 397 -7.84 29.55 11.83
C LEU A 397 -8.80 28.39 11.54
N PHE A 398 -9.58 28.46 10.45
CA PHE A 398 -10.39 27.36 9.94
C PHE A 398 -9.52 26.13 9.63
N ARG A 399 -8.46 26.31 8.81
CA ARG A 399 -7.52 25.22 8.45
C ARG A 399 -6.88 24.61 9.69
N LEU A 400 -6.41 25.45 10.62
CA LEU A 400 -5.77 25.00 11.85
C LEU A 400 -6.73 24.10 12.65
N LYS A 401 -7.97 24.55 12.90
CA LYS A 401 -8.98 23.77 13.63
C LYS A 401 -9.32 22.43 12.97
N VAL A 402 -9.40 22.38 11.63
CA VAL A 402 -9.68 21.12 10.93
C VAL A 402 -8.46 20.18 10.95
N CYS A 403 -7.25 20.71 10.74
CA CYS A 403 -6.01 19.93 10.79
C CYS A 403 -5.72 19.37 12.19
N ASP A 404 -6.03 20.15 13.23
CA ASP A 404 -5.97 19.77 14.64
C ASP A 404 -6.98 18.66 14.93
N ALA A 405 -8.26 18.84 14.57
CA ALA A 405 -9.27 17.80 14.77
C ALA A 405 -9.00 16.49 14.00
N ILE A 406 -8.31 16.55 12.85
CA ILE A 406 -7.78 15.34 12.16
C ILE A 406 -6.69 14.67 13.01
N HIS A 407 -5.76 15.44 13.57
CA HIS A 407 -4.69 14.92 14.41
C HIS A 407 -5.24 14.31 15.71
N THR A 408 -6.12 15.02 16.42
CA THR A 408 -6.84 14.50 17.60
C THR A 408 -7.54 13.18 17.31
N PHE A 409 -8.21 13.04 16.16
CA PHE A 409 -8.84 11.78 15.78
C PHE A 409 -7.82 10.66 15.54
N ILE A 410 -6.66 10.93 14.91
CA ILE A 410 -5.63 9.91 14.73
C ILE A 410 -5.03 9.50 16.09
N GLU A 411 -4.69 10.45 16.95
CA GLU A 411 -4.07 10.15 18.24
C GLU A 411 -5.05 9.47 19.21
N GLU A 412 -6.19 10.09 19.51
CA GLU A 412 -7.10 9.59 20.56
C GLU A 412 -7.89 8.35 20.12
N GLU A 413 -8.52 8.42 18.94
CA GLU A 413 -9.46 7.39 18.47
C GLU A 413 -8.75 6.19 17.83
N ILE A 414 -7.52 6.37 17.34
CA ILE A 414 -6.74 5.29 16.72
C ILE A 414 -5.55 4.89 17.59
N MET A 415 -4.60 5.78 17.87
CA MET A 415 -3.35 5.38 18.56
C MET A 415 -3.59 5.01 20.02
N CYS A 416 -4.09 5.93 20.85
CA CYS A 416 -4.39 5.69 22.26
C CYS A 416 -5.39 4.55 22.46
N SER A 417 -6.39 4.44 21.57
CA SER A 417 -7.37 3.35 21.61
C SER A 417 -6.73 1.99 21.36
N ARG A 418 -5.76 1.89 20.44
CA ARG A 418 -5.00 0.66 20.20
C ARG A 418 -4.04 0.34 21.34
N ASP A 419 -3.40 1.34 21.95
CA ASP A 419 -2.53 1.14 23.12
C ASP A 419 -3.32 0.68 24.35
N ALA A 420 -4.54 1.20 24.58
CA ALA A 420 -5.42 0.69 25.63
C ALA A 420 -5.79 -0.80 25.41
N ILE A 421 -6.03 -1.21 24.15
CA ILE A 421 -6.29 -2.61 23.80
C ILE A 421 -5.03 -3.48 23.98
N SER A 422 -3.85 -3.03 23.55
CA SER A 422 -2.63 -3.85 23.62
C SER A 422 -1.97 -3.88 25.00
N VAL A 423 -1.95 -2.78 25.75
CA VAL A 423 -1.23 -2.71 27.04
C VAL A 423 -2.12 -3.16 28.20
N GLU A 424 -3.30 -2.55 28.36
CA GLU A 424 -4.16 -2.79 29.53
C GLU A 424 -4.96 -4.10 29.42
N HIS A 425 -5.32 -4.49 28.19
CA HIS A 425 -6.20 -5.63 27.94
C HIS A 425 -5.47 -6.91 27.51
N ALA A 426 -4.18 -6.86 27.13
CA ALA A 426 -3.39 -8.06 26.87
C ALA A 426 -3.29 -8.98 28.10
N LEU A 427 -2.90 -8.50 29.29
CA LEU A 427 -2.83 -9.37 30.49
C LEU A 427 -4.13 -10.15 30.74
N LYS A 428 -5.29 -9.50 30.51
CA LYS A 428 -6.63 -10.09 30.64
C LYS A 428 -6.90 -11.11 29.52
N LEU A 429 -6.43 -10.87 28.29
CA LEU A 429 -6.47 -11.83 27.17
C LEU A 429 -5.69 -13.12 27.48
N PHE A 430 -4.45 -13.01 27.97
CA PHE A 430 -3.60 -14.17 28.28
C PHE A 430 -3.89 -14.80 29.65
N ALA A 431 -4.79 -14.23 30.46
CA ALA A 431 -5.20 -14.80 31.74
C ALA A 431 -5.84 -16.18 31.56
N ILE A 432 -5.15 -17.22 32.04
CA ILE A 432 -5.57 -18.62 32.13
C ILE A 432 -5.01 -19.13 33.47
N ASN A 433 -5.69 -20.10 34.09
CA ASN A 433 -5.22 -20.80 35.28
C ASN A 433 -3.76 -21.25 35.13
N SER A 434 -2.96 -21.13 36.20
CA SER A 434 -1.49 -21.19 36.14
C SER A 434 -0.88 -22.52 35.66
N ASN A 435 -1.68 -23.57 35.49
CA ASN A 435 -1.22 -24.93 35.17
C ASN A 435 -1.44 -25.34 33.70
N GLU A 436 -2.07 -24.51 32.88
CA GLU A 436 -2.34 -24.80 31.47
C GLU A 436 -1.39 -24.05 30.51
N SER A 437 -0.96 -24.75 29.46
CA SER A 437 -0.27 -24.14 28.31
C SER A 437 -1.17 -23.13 27.62
N ARG A 438 -0.67 -21.93 27.32
CA ARG A 438 -1.47 -20.86 26.69
C ARG A 438 -1.35 -20.93 25.17
N THR A 439 -2.20 -21.71 24.52
CA THR A 439 -2.26 -21.79 23.05
C THR A 439 -3.37 -20.89 22.52
N ILE A 440 -3.00 -19.89 21.73
CA ILE A 440 -3.93 -18.94 21.11
C ILE A 440 -4.02 -19.20 19.61
N LEU A 441 -5.23 -19.19 19.07
CA LEU A 441 -5.46 -19.25 17.62
C LEU A 441 -5.81 -17.86 17.07
N THR A 442 -5.24 -17.51 15.91
CA THR A 442 -5.57 -16.27 15.17
C THR A 442 -5.63 -16.52 13.67
N LEU A 443 -6.18 -15.59 12.90
CA LEU A 443 -6.37 -15.67 11.44
C LEU A 443 -5.60 -14.56 10.72
N GLY A 444 -4.89 -14.90 9.65
CA GLY A 444 -4.25 -13.94 8.76
C GLY A 444 -3.16 -13.12 9.46
N CYS A 445 -3.03 -11.85 9.09
CA CYS A 445 -2.10 -10.93 9.73
C CYS A 445 -2.76 -9.58 10.03
N SER A 446 -2.84 -9.26 11.33
CA SER A 446 -3.46 -8.05 11.86
C SER A 446 -2.42 -7.20 12.59
N THR A 447 -2.45 -5.88 12.36
CA THR A 447 -1.51 -4.96 13.00
C THR A 447 -1.82 -4.72 14.48
N ILE A 448 -3.08 -4.89 14.93
CA ILE A 448 -3.41 -4.85 16.38
C ILE A 448 -3.00 -6.16 17.06
N MET A 449 -3.14 -7.32 16.39
CA MET A 449 -2.64 -8.59 16.94
C MET A 449 -1.13 -8.59 17.15
N GLN A 450 -0.35 -8.02 16.23
CA GLN A 450 1.09 -7.84 16.41
C GLN A 450 1.41 -7.02 17.67
N ARG A 451 0.73 -5.89 17.90
CA ARG A 451 0.91 -5.06 19.12
C ARG A 451 0.54 -5.82 20.40
N ILE A 452 -0.58 -6.55 20.40
CA ILE A 452 -0.99 -7.40 21.54
C ILE A 452 0.08 -8.45 21.87
N PHE A 453 0.67 -9.10 20.85
CA PHE A 453 1.73 -10.08 21.07
C PHE A 453 3.04 -9.44 21.58
N LEU A 454 3.40 -8.23 21.13
CA LEU A 454 4.56 -7.48 21.68
C LEU A 454 4.36 -7.15 23.16
N SER A 455 3.24 -6.54 23.52
CA SER A 455 2.95 -6.20 24.92
C SER A 455 2.93 -7.45 25.83
N ALA A 456 2.50 -8.60 25.30
CA ALA A 456 2.57 -9.88 26.02
C ALA A 456 4.02 -10.39 26.22
N ILE A 457 4.91 -10.20 25.23
CA ILE A 457 6.35 -10.50 25.34
C ILE A 457 7.00 -9.58 26.40
N GLU A 458 6.73 -8.27 26.35
CA GLU A 458 7.25 -7.28 27.30
C GLU A 458 6.84 -7.61 28.75
N GLN A 459 5.59 -8.07 28.92
CA GLN A 459 5.02 -8.56 30.18
C GLN A 459 5.48 -9.99 30.55
N LYS A 460 6.41 -10.59 29.79
CA LYS A 460 7.03 -11.91 29.99
C LYS A 460 6.03 -13.08 30.02
N VAL A 461 4.88 -12.92 29.37
CA VAL A 461 3.86 -13.98 29.27
C VAL A 461 4.38 -15.11 28.38
N GLN A 462 4.31 -16.34 28.86
CA GLN A 462 4.62 -17.54 28.07
C GLN A 462 3.36 -18.04 27.35
N PHE A 463 3.38 -18.04 26.02
CA PHE A 463 2.28 -18.48 25.15
C PHE A 463 2.79 -19.04 23.82
N SER A 464 1.93 -19.78 23.13
CA SER A 464 2.13 -20.26 21.76
C SER A 464 1.01 -19.76 20.86
N VAL A 465 1.28 -19.63 19.57
CA VAL A 465 0.31 -19.11 18.58
C VAL A 465 0.10 -20.12 17.45
N ILE A 466 -1.17 -20.41 17.16
CA ILE A 466 -1.60 -21.11 15.96
C ILE A 466 -2.11 -20.06 14.96
N VAL A 467 -1.34 -19.81 13.91
CA VAL A 467 -1.73 -18.92 12.81
C VAL A 467 -2.47 -19.76 11.77
N VAL A 468 -3.76 -19.46 11.60
CA VAL A 468 -4.58 -19.97 10.52
C VAL A 468 -4.47 -19.02 9.33
N ASP A 469 -4.36 -19.56 8.12
CA ASP A 469 -4.26 -18.76 6.90
C ASP A 469 -5.19 -19.25 5.78
N THR A 470 -5.51 -18.34 4.87
CA THR A 470 -6.53 -18.49 3.84
C THR A 470 -6.02 -18.13 2.45
N SER A 471 -6.38 -18.97 1.47
CA SER A 471 -6.25 -18.66 0.04
C SER A 471 -7.23 -17.53 -0.35
N PRO A 472 -6.92 -16.64 -1.31
CA PRO A 472 -5.72 -16.61 -2.15
C PRO A 472 -4.55 -15.78 -1.60
N ARG A 473 -4.78 -14.88 -0.63
CA ARG A 473 -3.79 -13.85 -0.24
C ARG A 473 -2.67 -14.36 0.68
N PHE A 474 -2.94 -15.38 1.52
CA PHE A 474 -1.99 -15.94 2.48
C PHE A 474 -1.30 -14.89 3.38
N GLU A 475 -2.12 -14.00 3.94
CA GLU A 475 -1.69 -12.89 4.80
C GLU A 475 -0.98 -13.40 6.06
N GLY A 476 -1.38 -14.57 6.58
CA GLY A 476 -0.84 -15.19 7.78
C GLY A 476 0.66 -15.48 7.73
N ARG A 477 1.26 -15.60 6.54
CA ARG A 477 2.72 -15.71 6.39
C ARG A 477 3.47 -14.55 7.04
N ARG A 478 2.97 -13.31 6.89
CA ARG A 478 3.57 -12.11 7.51
C ARG A 478 3.51 -12.19 9.04
N MET A 479 2.43 -12.77 9.59
CA MET A 479 2.29 -13.00 11.04
C MET A 479 3.29 -14.07 11.52
N VAL A 480 3.48 -15.15 10.77
CA VAL A 480 4.48 -16.18 11.11
C VAL A 480 5.90 -15.62 11.09
N GLU A 481 6.27 -14.84 10.08
CA GLU A 481 7.57 -14.15 10.00
C GLU A 481 7.80 -13.25 11.22
N PHE A 482 6.79 -12.44 11.57
CA PHE A 482 6.79 -11.58 12.75
C PHE A 482 6.95 -12.37 14.07
N LEU A 483 6.15 -13.43 14.28
CA LEU A 483 6.22 -14.24 15.51
C LEU A 483 7.55 -15.01 15.63
N THR A 484 8.08 -15.51 14.50
CA THR A 484 9.36 -16.22 14.44
C THR A 484 10.52 -15.28 14.78
N LYS A 485 10.49 -14.02 14.32
CA LYS A 485 11.49 -12.99 14.65
C LYS A 485 11.56 -12.71 16.16
N HIS A 486 10.44 -12.84 16.87
CA HIS A 486 10.35 -12.64 18.33
C HIS A 486 10.41 -13.95 19.12
N HIS A 487 10.81 -15.06 18.49
CA HIS A 487 10.98 -16.39 19.11
C HIS A 487 9.71 -16.97 19.78
N ILE A 488 8.51 -16.57 19.35
CA ILE A 488 7.26 -17.15 19.86
C ILE A 488 7.03 -18.55 19.24
N PRO A 489 6.74 -19.60 20.02
CA PRO A 489 6.36 -20.91 19.52
C PRO A 489 5.12 -20.82 18.61
N THR A 490 5.33 -21.01 17.30
CA THR A 490 4.32 -20.74 16.27
C THR A 490 4.01 -21.98 15.45
N THR A 491 2.73 -22.31 15.31
CA THR A 491 2.24 -23.36 14.40
C THR A 491 1.45 -22.69 13.28
N TYR A 492 1.85 -22.91 12.02
CA TYR A 492 1.14 -22.39 10.86
C TYR A 492 0.27 -23.47 10.21
N VAL A 493 -1.01 -23.17 10.00
CA VAL A 493 -1.96 -24.07 9.34
C VAL A 493 -2.87 -23.32 8.38
N LEU A 494 -3.48 -24.06 7.45
CA LEU A 494 -4.52 -23.54 6.57
C LEU A 494 -5.91 -23.76 7.18
N ILE A 495 -6.88 -22.95 6.77
CA ILE A 495 -8.29 -22.99 7.21
C ILE A 495 -8.91 -24.41 7.22
N ASN A 496 -8.53 -25.29 6.29
CA ASN A 496 -9.04 -26.67 6.22
C ASN A 496 -8.56 -27.58 7.35
N ALA A 497 -7.56 -27.17 8.14
CA ALA A 497 -7.01 -27.94 9.27
C ALA A 497 -7.55 -27.49 10.65
N ILE A 498 -8.45 -26.49 10.73
CA ILE A 498 -8.98 -25.95 11.99
C ILE A 498 -9.51 -27.06 12.91
N LEU A 499 -10.34 -27.97 12.39
CA LEU A 499 -10.94 -29.06 13.16
C LEU A 499 -9.91 -30.00 13.83
N TYR A 500 -8.69 -30.08 13.29
CA TYR A 500 -7.60 -30.88 13.86
C TYR A 500 -6.86 -30.11 14.96
N VAL A 501 -6.55 -28.83 14.73
CA VAL A 501 -5.78 -28.00 15.69
C VAL A 501 -6.61 -27.47 16.85
N MET A 502 -7.92 -27.29 16.67
CA MET A 502 -8.79 -26.63 17.67
C MET A 502 -8.76 -27.34 19.04
N LYS A 503 -8.53 -28.66 19.07
CA LYS A 503 -8.36 -29.46 20.31
C LYS A 503 -7.23 -28.98 21.23
N ASN A 504 -6.24 -28.30 20.67
CA ASN A 504 -5.05 -27.81 21.39
C ASN A 504 -5.12 -26.30 21.69
N VAL A 505 -6.22 -25.63 21.35
CA VAL A 505 -6.41 -24.18 21.48
C VAL A 505 -7.19 -23.88 22.76
N ASN A 506 -6.73 -22.89 23.53
CA ASN A 506 -7.42 -22.44 24.75
C ASN A 506 -8.30 -21.21 24.49
N LYS A 507 -7.89 -20.32 23.57
CA LYS A 507 -8.63 -19.12 23.17
C LYS A 507 -8.43 -18.81 21.69
N VAL A 508 -9.47 -18.32 21.03
CA VAL A 508 -9.39 -17.72 19.70
C VAL A 508 -9.37 -16.19 19.85
N ILE A 509 -8.42 -15.51 19.19
CA ILE A 509 -8.37 -14.04 19.15
C ILE A 509 -8.34 -13.57 17.69
N LEU A 510 -9.33 -12.76 17.31
CA LEU A 510 -9.51 -12.22 15.97
C LEU A 510 -9.58 -10.68 16.01
N GLU A 511 -9.18 -10.02 14.92
CA GLU A 511 -9.51 -8.60 14.71
C GLU A 511 -10.88 -8.48 14.02
N ALA A 512 -11.67 -7.48 14.44
CA ALA A 512 -12.80 -6.99 13.66
C ALA A 512 -12.37 -5.87 12.70
N HIS A 513 -12.86 -5.94 11.47
CA HIS A 513 -12.95 -4.77 10.59
C HIS A 513 -14.03 -3.81 11.08
N SER A 514 -15.13 -4.33 11.62
CA SER A 514 -16.21 -3.57 12.27
C SER A 514 -17.07 -4.45 13.17
N VAL A 515 -17.77 -3.85 14.13
CA VAL A 515 -18.90 -4.47 14.83
C VAL A 515 -20.16 -3.68 14.52
N LEU A 516 -21.19 -4.38 14.06
CA LEU A 516 -22.46 -3.83 13.58
C LEU A 516 -23.44 -3.56 14.73
N CYS A 517 -24.49 -2.76 14.50
CA CYS A 517 -25.41 -2.36 15.56
C CYS A 517 -26.27 -3.52 16.12
N ASN A 518 -26.45 -4.59 15.34
CA ASN A 518 -27.04 -5.86 15.78
C ASN A 518 -26.06 -6.76 16.57
N GLY A 519 -24.81 -6.30 16.76
CA GLY A 519 -23.73 -7.02 17.42
C GLY A 519 -22.99 -8.04 16.54
N TYR A 520 -23.32 -8.18 15.26
CA TYR A 520 -22.56 -9.07 14.38
C TYR A 520 -21.17 -8.47 14.11
N VAL A 521 -20.14 -9.32 14.09
CA VAL A 521 -18.75 -8.90 13.86
C VAL A 521 -18.38 -9.12 12.41
N MET A 522 -18.02 -8.06 11.69
CA MET A 522 -17.48 -8.15 10.35
C MET A 522 -15.95 -8.26 10.42
N SER A 523 -15.41 -9.33 9.86
CA SER A 523 -13.98 -9.69 9.90
C SER A 523 -13.52 -10.28 8.56
N THR A 524 -12.25 -10.64 8.44
CA THR A 524 -11.68 -11.28 7.24
C THR A 524 -12.33 -12.64 6.97
N ILE A 525 -12.41 -13.01 5.68
CA ILE A 525 -13.00 -14.26 5.20
C ILE A 525 -12.47 -15.51 5.94
N GLY A 526 -13.37 -16.34 6.45
CA GLY A 526 -13.05 -17.54 7.23
C GLY A 526 -13.14 -17.35 8.76
N SER A 527 -13.28 -16.11 9.25
CA SER A 527 -13.48 -15.83 10.68
C SER A 527 -14.75 -16.46 11.25
N SER A 528 -15.87 -16.52 10.50
CA SER A 528 -17.10 -17.16 10.99
C SER A 528 -16.94 -18.67 11.11
N GLN A 529 -16.19 -19.30 10.19
CA GLN A 529 -15.87 -20.72 10.22
C GLN A 529 -15.01 -21.09 11.44
N ILE A 530 -13.99 -20.27 11.74
CA ILE A 530 -13.19 -20.42 12.96
C ILE A 530 -14.07 -20.29 14.19
N ALA A 531 -14.92 -19.27 14.26
CA ALA A 531 -15.76 -19.02 15.43
C ALA A 531 -16.79 -20.14 15.66
N LEU A 532 -17.38 -20.67 14.59
CA LEU A 532 -18.33 -21.79 14.65
C LEU A 532 -17.64 -23.08 15.15
N VAL A 533 -16.44 -23.39 14.64
CA VAL A 533 -15.67 -24.54 15.11
C VAL A 533 -15.20 -24.35 16.55
N ALA A 534 -14.80 -23.14 16.95
CA ALA A 534 -14.42 -22.84 18.33
C ALA A 534 -15.58 -23.04 19.30
N GLN A 535 -16.79 -22.57 18.95
CA GLN A 535 -18.00 -22.80 19.74
C GLN A 535 -18.29 -24.30 19.90
N ALA A 536 -18.15 -25.10 18.83
CA ALA A 536 -18.33 -26.56 18.90
C ALA A 536 -17.33 -27.28 19.83
N TYR A 537 -16.16 -26.68 20.08
CA TYR A 537 -15.17 -27.17 21.05
C TYR A 537 -15.24 -26.43 22.41
N ASN A 538 -16.24 -25.57 22.64
CA ASN A 538 -16.41 -24.72 23.83
C ASN A 538 -15.23 -23.76 24.10
N ILE A 539 -14.52 -23.34 23.04
CA ILE A 539 -13.40 -22.41 23.13
C ILE A 539 -13.90 -20.97 22.95
N PRO A 540 -13.56 -20.04 23.85
CA PRO A 540 -14.02 -18.66 23.75
C PRO A 540 -13.36 -17.95 22.56
N VAL A 541 -14.20 -17.23 21.81
CA VAL A 541 -13.80 -16.36 20.69
C VAL A 541 -13.83 -14.92 21.18
N ILE A 542 -12.66 -14.29 21.19
CA ILE A 542 -12.48 -12.90 21.62
C ILE A 542 -12.13 -12.07 20.38
N VAL A 543 -12.80 -10.93 20.25
CA VAL A 543 -12.66 -10.04 19.10
C VAL A 543 -12.07 -8.71 19.56
N CYS A 544 -10.98 -8.27 18.94
CA CYS A 544 -10.39 -6.95 19.19
C CYS A 544 -10.94 -5.93 18.18
N CYS A 545 -11.47 -4.81 18.68
CA CYS A 545 -12.01 -3.72 17.85
C CYS A 545 -11.97 -2.37 18.58
N GLU A 546 -11.35 -1.37 17.97
CA GLU A 546 -11.44 0.04 18.38
C GLU A 546 -12.87 0.59 18.18
N THR A 547 -13.43 1.36 19.12
CA THR A 547 -14.86 1.77 19.01
C THR A 547 -15.17 2.66 17.81
N TYR A 548 -14.19 3.37 17.25
CA TYR A 548 -14.40 4.17 16.04
C TYR A 548 -14.69 3.31 14.79
N LYS A 549 -14.45 1.98 14.82
CA LYS A 549 -14.83 1.03 13.77
C LYS A 549 -16.25 0.47 13.93
N TYR A 550 -17.00 0.85 14.96
CA TYR A 550 -18.39 0.41 15.14
C TYR A 550 -19.31 1.02 14.06
N SER A 551 -20.29 0.25 13.58
CA SER A 551 -21.26 0.70 12.58
C SER A 551 -22.67 0.79 13.16
N ASP A 552 -23.41 1.82 12.75
CA ASP A 552 -24.85 1.96 12.94
C ASP A 552 -25.66 1.03 12.02
N GLN A 553 -25.05 0.51 10.97
CA GLN A 553 -25.64 -0.43 10.02
C GLN A 553 -25.75 -1.84 10.64
N ALA A 554 -26.79 -2.57 10.23
CA ALA A 554 -26.95 -4.00 10.53
C ALA A 554 -27.07 -4.79 9.23
N TYR A 555 -26.21 -5.80 9.09
CA TYR A 555 -26.28 -6.82 8.07
C TYR A 555 -26.58 -8.16 8.75
N THR A 556 -27.40 -8.98 8.09
CA THR A 556 -27.73 -10.35 8.51
C THR A 556 -26.85 -11.39 7.81
N ASP A 557 -26.24 -11.03 6.69
CA ASP A 557 -25.42 -11.87 5.85
C ASP A 557 -24.25 -11.09 5.23
N CYS A 558 -23.33 -11.82 4.59
CA CYS A 558 -22.17 -11.27 3.87
C CYS A 558 -22.42 -11.13 2.35
N PHE A 559 -23.67 -11.20 1.89
CA PHE A 559 -24.08 -11.02 0.49
C PHE A 559 -24.49 -9.58 0.21
N ILE A 560 -25.24 -8.95 1.13
CA ILE A 560 -25.75 -7.57 0.99
C ILE A 560 -24.60 -6.57 0.83
N GLN A 561 -23.57 -6.66 1.68
CA GLN A 561 -22.42 -5.77 1.63
C GLN A 561 -21.12 -6.57 1.84
N ASN A 562 -20.25 -6.53 0.84
CA ASN A 562 -18.93 -7.16 0.85
C ASN A 562 -18.00 -6.45 -0.14
N GLU A 563 -16.72 -6.79 -0.10
CA GLU A 563 -15.74 -6.38 -1.10
C GLU A 563 -15.33 -7.59 -1.96
N LEU A 564 -15.31 -7.39 -3.28
CA LEU A 564 -14.79 -8.34 -4.26
C LEU A 564 -13.29 -8.14 -4.49
N GLY A 565 -12.53 -9.25 -4.48
CA GLY A 565 -11.12 -9.28 -4.84
C GLY A 565 -10.85 -9.36 -6.34
N ALA A 566 -9.57 -9.60 -6.67
CA ALA A 566 -9.15 -9.76 -8.05
C ALA A 566 -9.66 -11.09 -8.61
N ASN A 567 -10.69 -11.04 -9.46
CA ASN A 567 -11.31 -12.18 -10.12
C ASN A 567 -10.43 -12.78 -11.25
N SER A 568 -9.14 -13.01 -10.98
CA SER A 568 -8.19 -13.62 -11.91
C SER A 568 -7.86 -15.05 -11.53
N MET A 569 -7.70 -15.91 -12.55
CA MET A 569 -7.21 -17.28 -12.40
C MET A 569 -5.81 -17.31 -11.74
N GLU A 570 -5.00 -16.28 -11.99
CA GLU A 570 -3.66 -16.12 -11.41
C GLU A 570 -3.71 -15.97 -9.88
N SER A 571 -4.66 -15.18 -9.35
CA SER A 571 -4.85 -15.00 -7.90
C SER A 571 -5.17 -16.34 -7.21
N PHE A 572 -6.12 -17.11 -7.76
CA PHE A 572 -6.59 -18.34 -7.15
C PHE A 572 -5.61 -19.51 -7.21
N PHE A 573 -4.89 -19.69 -8.33
CA PHE A 573 -4.02 -20.85 -8.52
C PHE A 573 -2.52 -20.55 -8.34
N GLY A 574 -2.13 -19.28 -8.18
CA GLY A 574 -0.73 -18.89 -8.09
C GLY A 574 0.08 -19.33 -9.32
N CYS A 575 -0.53 -19.26 -10.50
CA CYS A 575 0.09 -19.68 -11.75
C CYS A 575 1.24 -18.74 -12.13
N SER A 576 2.48 -19.13 -11.82
CA SER A 576 3.65 -18.55 -12.48
C SER A 576 3.49 -18.68 -14.00
N SER A 577 3.81 -17.60 -14.73
CA SER A 577 3.38 -17.35 -16.11
C SER A 577 3.70 -18.46 -17.11
N ASN A 578 4.68 -19.33 -16.84
CA ASN A 578 5.03 -20.48 -17.66
C ASN A 578 3.88 -21.51 -17.85
N ASN A 579 2.90 -21.58 -16.93
CA ASN A 579 1.75 -22.50 -17.04
C ASN A 579 0.47 -21.82 -17.57
N ALA A 580 0.44 -20.49 -17.74
CA ALA A 580 -0.75 -19.77 -18.20
C ALA A 580 -1.14 -20.16 -19.65
N ASN A 581 -0.15 -20.49 -20.48
CA ASN A 581 -0.35 -20.89 -21.88
C ASN A 581 -1.13 -22.20 -22.07
N ILE A 582 -1.31 -23.02 -21.02
CA ILE A 582 -2.09 -24.26 -21.10
C ILE A 582 -3.61 -23.96 -21.15
N TYR A 583 -4.05 -22.87 -20.53
CA TYR A 583 -5.48 -22.53 -20.41
C TYR A 583 -5.94 -21.41 -21.35
N ASN A 584 -5.01 -20.63 -21.90
CA ASN A 584 -5.33 -19.54 -22.84
C ASN A 584 -5.84 -20.03 -24.22
N ASN A 585 -5.60 -21.29 -24.58
CA ASN A 585 -5.98 -21.82 -25.90
C ASN A 585 -7.47 -22.23 -26.00
N ASP A 586 -8.13 -22.55 -24.88
CA ASP A 586 -9.53 -22.98 -24.86
C ASP A 586 -10.46 -21.88 -24.35
N HIS A 587 -10.65 -20.82 -25.16
CA HIS A 587 -11.57 -19.72 -24.87
C HIS A 587 -13.00 -20.16 -24.52
N ASN A 588 -13.44 -21.34 -24.99
CA ASN A 588 -14.77 -21.90 -24.71
C ASN A 588 -14.92 -22.51 -23.30
N ILE A 589 -13.84 -23.01 -22.68
CA ILE A 589 -13.91 -23.61 -21.33
C ILE A 589 -14.07 -22.51 -20.25
N VAL A 590 -13.43 -21.36 -20.47
CA VAL A 590 -13.44 -20.22 -19.54
C VAL A 590 -14.79 -19.48 -19.55
N ALA A 591 -15.68 -19.74 -20.53
CA ALA A 591 -16.97 -19.05 -20.64
C ALA A 591 -17.93 -19.32 -19.46
N ASN A 592 -17.88 -20.51 -18.86
CA ASN A 592 -18.75 -20.92 -17.74
C ASN A 592 -18.04 -20.92 -16.37
N LEU A 593 -16.73 -20.66 -16.33
CA LEU A 593 -15.93 -20.67 -15.10
C LEU A 593 -15.85 -19.26 -14.49
N ASN A 594 -16.18 -19.14 -13.20
CA ASN A 594 -16.14 -17.88 -12.49
C ASN A 594 -15.37 -18.02 -11.17
N PHE A 595 -14.54 -17.02 -10.88
CA PHE A 595 -13.79 -16.89 -9.63
C PHE A 595 -14.47 -15.86 -8.75
N LEU A 596 -14.53 -16.14 -7.44
CA LEU A 596 -15.18 -15.30 -6.44
C LEU A 596 -14.27 -15.20 -5.21
N ASP A 597 -13.57 -14.08 -5.08
CA ASP A 597 -12.82 -13.71 -3.87
C ASP A 597 -13.65 -12.69 -3.09
N LEU A 598 -14.08 -13.05 -1.88
CA LEU A 598 -14.77 -12.17 -0.94
C LEU A 598 -13.81 -11.82 0.20
N PHE A 599 -13.72 -10.54 0.55
CA PHE A 599 -12.85 -10.10 1.64
C PHE A 599 -13.43 -10.35 3.02
N TYR A 600 -14.74 -10.12 3.18
CA TYR A 600 -15.37 -10.04 4.49
C TYR A 600 -16.33 -11.20 4.76
N ASP A 601 -16.43 -11.53 6.03
CA ASP A 601 -17.25 -12.57 6.60
C ASP A 601 -17.89 -12.03 7.89
N LEU A 602 -19.06 -12.57 8.23
CA LEU A 602 -19.93 -11.99 9.24
C LEU A 602 -20.17 -13.04 10.33
N ILE A 603 -19.62 -12.77 11.51
CA ILE A 603 -19.71 -13.66 12.66
C ILE A 603 -20.97 -13.29 13.46
N PRO A 604 -21.94 -14.21 13.63
CA PRO A 604 -23.07 -14.00 14.53
C PRO A 604 -22.60 -13.75 15.96
N ARG A 605 -23.28 -12.83 16.66
CA ARG A 605 -22.95 -12.41 18.02
C ARG A 605 -22.96 -13.55 19.04
N GLU A 606 -23.68 -14.64 18.74
CA GLU A 606 -23.78 -15.86 19.55
C GLU A 606 -22.48 -16.69 19.56
N LEU A 607 -21.61 -16.50 18.56
CA LEU A 607 -20.30 -17.17 18.48
C LEU A 607 -19.18 -16.38 19.16
N VAL A 608 -19.42 -15.10 19.50
CA VAL A 608 -18.41 -14.19 20.05
C VAL A 608 -18.62 -14.03 21.55
N SER A 609 -17.60 -14.40 22.33
CA SER A 609 -17.66 -14.37 23.80
C SER A 609 -17.51 -12.96 24.37
N ALA A 610 -16.64 -12.13 23.77
CA ALA A 610 -16.46 -10.73 24.13
C ALA A 610 -15.80 -9.92 23.01
N VAL A 611 -16.10 -8.62 22.95
CA VAL A 611 -15.35 -7.63 22.17
C VAL A 611 -14.45 -6.84 23.12
N ILE A 612 -13.17 -6.73 22.81
CA ILE A 612 -12.22 -5.88 23.51
C ILE A 612 -12.09 -4.56 22.75
N THR A 613 -12.32 -3.48 23.49
CA THR A 613 -12.22 -2.09 23.04
C THR A 613 -11.32 -1.30 23.99
N GLU A 614 -11.02 -0.05 23.66
CA GLU A 614 -10.37 0.89 24.59
C GLU A 614 -11.23 1.24 25.82
N LYS A 615 -12.52 0.90 25.80
CA LYS A 615 -13.43 1.00 26.97
C LYS A 615 -13.49 -0.30 27.79
N GLY A 616 -12.72 -1.31 27.38
CA GLY A 616 -12.62 -2.61 28.03
C GLY A 616 -13.39 -3.73 27.35
N PHE A 617 -13.67 -4.78 28.12
CA PHE A 617 -14.41 -5.96 27.68
C PHE A 617 -15.90 -5.65 27.63
N LEU A 618 -16.46 -5.67 26.42
CA LEU A 618 -17.85 -5.37 26.14
C LEU A 618 -18.55 -6.55 25.46
N PRO A 619 -19.84 -6.79 25.74
CA PRO A 619 -20.64 -7.72 24.95
C PRO A 619 -20.95 -7.09 23.58
N CYS A 620 -21.09 -7.93 22.55
CA CYS A 620 -21.43 -7.50 21.19
C CYS A 620 -22.72 -6.66 21.11
N THR A 621 -23.65 -6.83 22.06
CA THR A 621 -24.91 -6.06 22.16
C THR A 621 -24.73 -4.61 22.62
N SER A 622 -23.56 -4.22 23.10
CA SER A 622 -23.31 -2.87 23.61
C SER A 622 -23.10 -1.82 22.52
N VAL A 623 -22.95 -2.22 21.25
CA VAL A 623 -22.64 -1.32 20.12
C VAL A 623 -23.57 -0.09 20.06
N PRO A 624 -24.92 -0.20 20.12
CA PRO A 624 -25.78 0.98 20.09
C PRO A 624 -25.62 1.90 21.30
N ALA A 625 -25.24 1.38 22.46
CA ALA A 625 -24.98 2.19 23.66
C ALA A 625 -23.65 2.97 23.51
N ILE A 626 -22.61 2.34 22.96
CA ILE A 626 -21.33 2.99 22.67
C ILE A 626 -21.49 4.06 21.58
N LEU A 627 -22.25 3.80 20.51
CA LEU A 627 -22.53 4.79 19.47
C LEU A 627 -23.27 6.01 20.04
N ARG A 628 -24.33 5.81 20.83
CA ARG A 628 -25.03 6.91 21.52
C ARG A 628 -24.11 7.69 22.46
N PHE A 629 -23.26 7.01 23.22
CA PHE A 629 -22.30 7.68 24.11
C PHE A 629 -21.37 8.60 23.31
N ARG A 630 -20.86 8.13 22.16
CA ARG A 630 -20.02 8.91 21.24
C ARG A 630 -20.77 10.10 20.62
N GLU A 631 -22.07 9.96 20.32
CA GLU A 631 -22.93 11.07 19.86
C GLU A 631 -23.18 12.12 20.96
N THR A 632 -23.26 11.72 22.24
CA THR A 632 -23.51 12.64 23.36
C THR A 632 -22.27 13.35 23.91
N VAL A 633 -21.09 12.74 23.76
CA VAL A 633 -19.81 13.29 24.27
C VAL A 633 -19.12 14.20 23.24
N ARG A 634 -19.53 14.12 21.97
CA ARG A 634 -19.02 14.96 20.89
C ARG A 634 -19.96 16.10 20.58
#